data_AF-A0A0W0G2K8-F1
#
_entry.id   AF-A0A0W0G2K8-F1
#
_cell.length_a   1.000
_cell.length_b   1.000
_cell.length_c   1.000
_cell.angle_alpha   90.00
_cell.angle_beta   90.00
_cell.angle_gamma   90.00
#
_symmetry.space_group_name_H-M   'P 1'
#
loop_
_entity.id
_entity.type
_entity.pdbx_description
1 polymer ?
#
loop_
_entity_poly.entity_id
_entity_poly.type
_entity_poly.pdbx_seq_one_letter_code
_entity_poly.pdbx_strand_id
1 'polypeptide(L)'
;MASLNPPSPSVLRRKPSSRRRAPSHLPPPQETHEIALSAIRNLLKSRTCYDAFPISFRLIILDTKLNVKKALQCLLLNSVVSAPLWNSEKSEFAGMLTVLDIIHLIQYYYRTASYELAATDVETLRLEALRGIEKELGVAQPPLLRKHPMSSLYEAAQVLIQTHARRLPLLDYDTETGHEVIVSTLTQYRLLKFISINCNKEIQQLHLPLRKLGIGTYVQYSANQVPEGTNPYHPIATASMNTTVFDVVHMFSERAISAVPIIDEDGIVVNLYETVDVITLVRLGAYQSLDLKISEALNQRSPDFPGVVICNASDSLGTLLQLIKKRRVHRLVVVEGEEEERRGGKKGRLLGIITLSDVLRYVIGVEPQLPGENQDLPPKTEWLNMGFWKDTEVFPEACKALALRLIQAAGLREGDKVLDVGHGSGESLILLLSDPSTPRPSSITGITSLPVHHRRSLARIEKLNPTTKGIETTLHLGDAVYKPGETSKHPLSPENSSTFNVILALDCAYHFQTRRDFLRQALEHLAPGGRIGLADICFDGAALRMSSLTRSILRMIPKENMVSMEDYAKSMEGMGYVDVRLEDISSNVFPRFTSFLKTRGVFWTLIACMISLYWQNGGARFVLCIISTCSITMSAIQSIHISDFQERSEPKPHTVYRIQVQANVRSWSMWRRYSEFDDLHTELTKVTGSPPPHPLPLKHKFSVFRSHSDPKLLEERKSGLEAYLRAIISSKEDTWRETFAFKEFLGVPVGRQAGIVGGPPTHFTSASWLDEHQELQNRLRDVRADINKREALSDQGDVNASHKSNVSAKQKLAGVLSRIGNLGRGLQELAMGGMTEGELQRRTDMVARLQDDCEKLGKMVTMARQQTRGDVGSFATNVASSSDREALMGPSAFTRVTRVFGKPQETEETRPLDNHGLFSLQQTQMQQQDDQLSQLTTILRRQRQLGEAIGAEIASQIEMLDDLDNEVDRVGGKLSTTQKQLNRLG
;
A
#
# COMPACT_ATOMS: atom_id res chain seq x y z
N MET A 1 16.84 92.26 34.58
CA MET A 1 17.46 92.31 33.24
C MET A 1 17.67 90.88 32.76
N ALA A 2 17.00 90.48 31.67
CA ALA A 2 17.26 89.31 30.80
C ALA A 2 15.97 89.08 29.97
N SER A 3 15.83 89.49 28.70
CA SER A 3 16.33 88.94 27.41
C SER A 3 15.72 87.56 27.03
N LEU A 4 14.48 87.52 26.51
CA LEU A 4 14.03 87.41 25.07
C LEU A 4 14.16 85.97 24.50
N ASN A 5 13.24 85.29 23.78
CA ASN A 5 11.88 85.50 23.20
C ASN A 5 11.49 84.18 22.43
N PRO A 6 10.32 84.04 21.75
CA PRO A 6 8.92 83.88 22.19
C PRO A 6 8.32 82.46 21.86
N PRO A 7 7.08 82.11 22.31
CA PRO A 7 6.47 80.79 22.09
C PRO A 7 5.41 80.76 20.96
N SER A 8 5.32 79.66 20.21
CA SER A 8 4.28 79.43 19.18
C SER A 8 3.48 78.13 19.42
N PRO A 9 2.22 78.04 18.93
CA PRO A 9 1.10 77.55 19.73
C PRO A 9 0.59 76.12 19.41
N SER A 10 -0.22 75.63 20.33
CA SER A 10 -0.87 74.32 20.48
C SER A 10 -1.47 73.67 19.22
N VAL A 11 -1.10 72.40 19.03
CA VAL A 11 -1.60 71.47 18.00
C VAL A 11 -3.07 71.13 18.20
N LEU A 12 -3.90 71.43 17.20
CA LEU A 12 -5.31 71.02 17.11
C LEU A 12 -5.45 69.50 16.90
N ARG A 13 -6.26 68.88 17.75
CA ARG A 13 -6.67 67.48 17.75
C ARG A 13 -7.44 67.12 16.47
N ARG A 14 -6.87 66.31 15.57
CA ARG A 14 -7.60 65.64 14.47
C ARG A 14 -8.29 64.37 15.00
N LYS A 15 -9.57 64.20 14.64
CA LYS A 15 -10.43 63.05 14.96
C LYS A 15 -9.77 61.71 14.54
N PRO A 16 -9.99 60.60 15.28
CA PRO A 16 -9.49 59.30 14.85
C PRO A 16 -10.24 58.86 13.59
N SER A 17 -9.55 58.77 12.46
CA SER A 17 -10.07 58.11 11.28
C SER A 17 -10.13 56.60 11.56
N SER A 18 -11.34 56.04 11.63
CA SER A 18 -11.56 54.60 11.49
C SER A 18 -11.07 54.17 10.10
N ARG A 19 -9.79 53.77 10.00
CA ARG A 19 -9.33 52.94 8.89
C ARG A 19 -10.02 51.59 9.07
N ARG A 20 -11.01 51.29 8.23
CA ARG A 20 -11.46 49.91 8.01
C ARG A 20 -10.21 49.09 7.67
N ARG A 21 -9.81 48.20 8.57
CA ARG A 21 -8.82 47.15 8.27
C ARG A 21 -9.34 46.39 7.05
N ALA A 22 -8.51 46.23 6.03
CA ALA A 22 -8.75 45.24 5.00
C ALA A 22 -8.99 43.88 5.67
N PRO A 23 -9.93 43.06 5.20
CA PRO A 23 -10.16 41.75 5.78
C PRO A 23 -8.84 40.98 5.69
N SER A 24 -8.32 40.58 6.85
CA SER A 24 -7.23 39.62 6.95
C SER A 24 -7.74 38.31 6.37
N HIS A 25 -7.38 38.00 5.12
CA HIS A 25 -7.56 36.66 4.58
C HIS A 25 -6.71 35.72 5.44
N LEU A 26 -7.38 34.95 6.29
CA LEU A 26 -6.82 33.70 6.81
C LEU A 26 -6.33 32.89 5.60
N PRO A 27 -5.14 32.25 5.65
CA PRO A 27 -4.72 31.37 4.58
C PRO A 27 -5.81 30.31 4.33
N PRO A 28 -6.14 30.00 3.07
CA PRO A 28 -7.16 28.99 2.79
C PRO A 28 -6.75 27.67 3.49
N PRO A 29 -7.71 26.91 4.05
CA PRO A 29 -7.38 25.65 4.71
C PRO A 29 -6.75 24.66 3.71
N GLN A 30 -5.77 23.89 4.18
CA GLN A 30 -5.08 22.83 3.41
C GLN A 30 -6.06 21.86 2.71
N GLU A 31 -7.25 21.67 3.31
CA GLU A 31 -8.37 20.91 2.76
C GLU A 31 -8.77 21.35 1.34
N THR A 32 -8.71 22.65 1.02
CA THR A 32 -9.07 23.16 -0.31
C THR A 32 -8.11 22.68 -1.41
N HIS A 33 -6.83 22.51 -1.09
CA HIS A 33 -5.83 22.01 -2.03
C HIS A 33 -6.09 20.53 -2.38
N GLU A 34 -6.40 19.72 -1.37
CA GLU A 34 -6.68 18.29 -1.54
C GLU A 34 -7.99 18.03 -2.27
N ILE A 35 -9.02 18.82 -1.99
CA ILE A 35 -10.30 18.79 -2.72
C ILE A 35 -10.08 19.11 -4.21
N ALA A 36 -9.28 20.14 -4.51
CA ALA A 36 -8.96 20.50 -5.89
C ALA A 36 -8.19 19.40 -6.63
N LEU A 37 -7.21 18.77 -5.98
CA LEU A 37 -6.49 17.62 -6.56
C LEU A 37 -7.43 16.43 -6.79
N SER A 38 -8.32 16.13 -5.85
CA SER A 38 -9.32 15.07 -5.98
C SER A 38 -10.25 15.32 -7.18
N ALA A 39 -10.72 16.56 -7.34
CA ALA A 39 -11.54 16.96 -8.48
C ALA A 39 -10.81 16.78 -9.82
N ILE A 40 -9.54 17.19 -9.91
CA ILE A 40 -8.70 16.98 -11.09
C ILE A 40 -8.57 15.49 -11.41
N ARG A 41 -8.28 14.65 -10.42
CA ARG A 41 -8.16 13.20 -10.60
C ARG A 41 -9.45 12.55 -11.08
N ASN A 42 -10.60 12.98 -10.54
CA ASN A 42 -11.91 12.48 -10.97
C ASN A 42 -12.21 12.88 -12.42
N LEU A 43 -11.86 14.09 -12.85
CA LEU A 43 -12.01 14.51 -14.24
C LEU A 43 -11.15 13.65 -15.19
N LEU A 44 -9.91 13.35 -14.79
CA LEU A 44 -9.03 12.51 -15.60
C LEU A 44 -9.52 11.06 -15.72
N LYS A 45 -10.22 10.55 -14.71
CA LYS A 45 -10.87 9.23 -14.76
C LYS A 45 -12.09 9.22 -15.69
N SER A 46 -12.81 10.35 -15.79
CA SER A 46 -13.99 10.46 -16.65
C SER A 46 -13.68 10.82 -18.10
N ARG A 47 -12.42 11.09 -18.46
CA ARG A 47 -11.99 11.50 -19.80
C ARG A 47 -11.06 10.47 -20.41
N THR A 48 -11.17 10.28 -21.72
CA THR A 48 -10.36 9.31 -22.47
C THR A 48 -9.08 9.95 -23.02
N CYS A 49 -8.11 9.12 -23.39
CA CYS A 49 -6.90 9.60 -24.04
C CYS A 49 -7.21 10.36 -25.33
N TYR A 50 -8.22 9.93 -26.09
CA TYR A 50 -8.70 10.58 -27.30
C TYR A 50 -9.16 12.03 -27.05
N ASP A 51 -9.82 12.30 -25.93
CA ASP A 51 -10.31 13.65 -25.57
C ASP A 51 -9.19 14.70 -25.42
N ALA A 52 -7.95 14.26 -25.20
CA ALA A 52 -6.80 15.16 -25.07
C ALA A 52 -6.24 15.67 -26.42
N PHE A 53 -6.76 15.17 -27.54
CA PHE A 53 -6.30 15.51 -28.88
C PHE A 53 -7.26 16.50 -29.55
N PRO A 54 -6.76 17.43 -30.40
CA PRO A 54 -7.62 18.25 -31.24
C PRO A 54 -8.42 17.38 -32.22
N ILE A 55 -9.53 17.92 -32.72
CA ILE A 55 -10.40 17.24 -33.72
C ILE A 55 -9.61 16.81 -34.96
N SER A 56 -8.63 17.62 -35.37
CA SER A 56 -7.72 17.29 -36.46
C SER A 56 -6.27 17.55 -36.02
N PHE A 57 -5.40 16.56 -36.25
CA PHE A 57 -3.97 16.66 -36.00
C PHE A 57 -3.22 15.79 -37.00
N ARG A 58 -1.90 16.02 -37.08
CA ARG A 58 -0.99 15.23 -37.90
C ARG A 58 -0.16 14.28 -37.03
N LEU A 59 0.01 13.04 -37.48
CA LEU A 59 0.92 12.05 -36.91
C LEU A 59 2.02 11.74 -37.92
N ILE A 60 3.26 11.61 -37.45
CA ILE A 60 4.42 11.26 -38.28
C ILE A 60 4.94 9.93 -37.77
N ILE A 61 5.02 8.94 -38.65
CA ILE A 61 5.48 7.59 -38.37
C ILE A 61 6.69 7.34 -39.27
N LEU A 62 7.72 6.67 -38.74
CA LEU A 62 8.94 6.35 -39.47
C LEU A 62 9.07 4.84 -39.64
N ASP A 63 9.40 4.37 -40.84
CA ASP A 63 9.71 2.97 -41.08
C ASP A 63 11.03 2.60 -40.38
N THR A 64 11.06 1.44 -39.72
CA THR A 64 12.28 0.85 -39.12
C THR A 64 13.47 0.72 -40.08
N LYS A 65 13.23 0.62 -41.39
CA LYS A 65 14.25 0.53 -42.44
C LYS A 65 14.78 1.89 -42.89
N LEU A 66 14.20 3.00 -42.41
CA LEU A 66 14.67 4.33 -42.74
C LEU A 66 16.06 4.59 -42.14
N ASN A 67 16.93 5.30 -42.87
CA ASN A 67 18.25 5.66 -42.36
C ASN A 67 18.14 6.68 -41.23
N VAL A 68 19.01 6.60 -40.22
CA VAL A 68 19.03 7.49 -39.05
C VAL A 68 19.14 8.96 -39.46
N LYS A 69 20.05 9.31 -40.38
CA LYS A 69 20.21 10.68 -40.89
C LYS A 69 18.91 11.23 -41.51
N LYS A 70 18.23 10.43 -42.32
CA LYS A 70 16.94 10.81 -42.95
C LYS A 70 15.82 10.94 -41.92
N ALA A 71 15.79 10.03 -40.94
CA ALA A 71 14.85 10.08 -39.82
C ALA A 71 15.01 11.37 -39.00
N LEU A 72 16.24 11.76 -38.68
CA LEU A 72 16.55 13.02 -37.98
C LEU A 72 16.13 14.25 -38.78
N GLN A 73 16.42 14.27 -40.08
CA GLN A 73 15.98 15.34 -40.97
C GLN A 73 14.44 15.44 -41.00
N CYS A 74 13.73 14.30 -41.05
CA CYS A 74 12.26 14.28 -40.99
C CYS A 74 11.73 14.85 -39.67
N LEU A 75 12.32 14.49 -38.53
CA LEU A 75 11.91 15.04 -37.23
C LEU A 75 12.05 16.57 -37.20
N LEU A 76 13.19 17.08 -37.66
CA LEU A 76 13.52 18.51 -37.67
C LEU A 76 12.65 19.32 -38.63
N LEU A 77 12.50 18.87 -39.88
CA LEU A 77 11.65 19.54 -40.89
C LEU A 77 10.22 19.69 -40.40
N ASN A 78 9.76 18.73 -39.60
CA ASN A 78 8.42 18.72 -39.04
C ASN A 78 8.33 19.31 -37.62
N SER A 79 9.42 19.88 -37.10
CA SER A 79 9.49 20.46 -35.75
C SER A 79 9.02 19.52 -34.63
N VAL A 80 9.28 18.22 -34.80
CA VAL A 80 9.04 17.17 -33.81
C VAL A 80 10.37 16.61 -33.30
N VAL A 81 10.37 16.06 -32.09
CA VAL A 81 11.59 15.56 -31.43
C VAL A 81 11.53 14.04 -31.17
N SER A 82 10.47 13.40 -31.66
CA SER A 82 10.26 11.95 -31.59
C SER A 82 9.22 11.53 -32.61
N ALA A 83 9.27 10.28 -33.05
CA ALA A 83 8.23 9.66 -33.86
C ALA A 83 8.06 8.17 -33.49
N PRO A 84 6.84 7.62 -33.57
CA PRO A 84 6.62 6.18 -33.58
C PRO A 84 7.34 5.50 -34.74
N LEU A 85 7.82 4.28 -34.48
CA LEU A 85 8.43 3.40 -35.46
C LEU A 85 7.44 2.34 -35.91
N TRP A 86 7.39 2.11 -37.22
CA TRP A 86 6.56 1.09 -37.84
C TRP A 86 7.44 0.05 -38.51
N ASN A 87 7.22 -1.22 -38.19
CA ASN A 87 7.85 -2.32 -38.89
C ASN A 87 6.93 -2.77 -40.02
N SER A 88 7.25 -2.39 -41.25
CA SER A 88 6.45 -2.71 -42.44
C SER A 88 6.48 -4.20 -42.83
N GLU A 89 7.47 -4.98 -42.38
CA GLU A 89 7.51 -6.43 -42.66
C GLU A 89 6.54 -7.21 -41.78
N LYS A 90 6.38 -6.77 -40.54
CA LYS A 90 5.51 -7.41 -39.54
C LYS A 90 4.17 -6.72 -39.37
N SER A 91 4.00 -5.54 -39.97
CA SER A 91 2.84 -4.66 -39.78
C SER A 91 2.56 -4.40 -38.30
N GLU A 92 3.60 -4.05 -37.55
CA GLU A 92 3.51 -3.83 -36.10
C GLU A 92 4.24 -2.56 -35.63
N PHE A 93 3.81 -2.06 -34.47
CA PHE A 93 4.50 -0.98 -33.79
C PHE A 93 5.85 -1.44 -33.23
N ALA A 94 6.93 -0.75 -33.61
CA ALA A 94 8.32 -1.12 -33.28
C ALA A 94 8.97 -0.21 -32.23
N GLY A 95 8.17 0.49 -31.44
CA GLY A 95 8.66 1.43 -30.42
C GLY A 95 8.74 2.87 -30.90
N MET A 96 9.48 3.71 -30.17
CA MET A 96 9.61 5.14 -30.45
C MET A 96 11.05 5.49 -30.78
N LEU A 97 11.26 6.34 -31.79
CA LEU A 97 12.52 7.07 -31.96
C LEU A 97 12.47 8.34 -31.10
N THR A 98 13.45 8.48 -30.23
CA THR A 98 13.61 9.60 -29.31
C THR A 98 15.04 10.12 -29.35
N VAL A 99 15.26 11.22 -28.62
CA VAL A 99 16.60 11.82 -28.51
C VAL A 99 17.59 10.92 -27.76
N LEU A 100 17.09 10.02 -26.91
CA LEU A 100 17.95 9.09 -26.17
C LEU A 100 18.61 8.07 -27.10
N ASP A 101 17.88 7.60 -28.13
CA ASP A 101 18.43 6.67 -29.13
C ASP A 101 19.66 7.30 -29.83
N ILE A 102 19.62 8.62 -30.06
CA ILE A 102 20.72 9.38 -30.66
C ILE A 102 21.87 9.58 -29.67
N ILE A 103 21.57 9.82 -28.40
CA ILE A 103 22.58 9.91 -27.33
C ILE A 103 23.33 8.58 -27.20
N HIS A 104 22.62 7.45 -27.21
CA HIS A 104 23.25 6.12 -27.17
C HIS A 104 24.10 5.86 -28.42
N LEU A 105 23.62 6.26 -29.60
CA LEU A 105 24.38 6.17 -30.84
C LEU A 105 25.71 6.94 -30.76
N ILE A 106 25.67 8.16 -30.23
CA ILE A 106 26.87 8.99 -30.02
C ILE A 106 27.84 8.31 -29.05
N GLN A 107 27.35 7.78 -27.93
CA GLN A 107 28.17 7.09 -26.94
C GLN A 107 28.80 5.82 -27.47
N TYR A 108 28.11 5.09 -28.35
CA TYR A 108 28.61 3.91 -29.01
C TYR A 108 29.84 4.24 -29.85
N TYR A 109 29.70 5.13 -30.82
CA TYR A 109 30.80 5.48 -31.72
C TYR A 109 31.98 6.12 -31.00
N TYR A 110 31.74 6.86 -29.92
CA TYR A 110 32.82 7.39 -29.09
C TYR A 110 33.65 6.28 -28.40
N ARG A 111 33.04 5.13 -28.08
CA ARG A 111 33.71 4.00 -27.42
C ARG A 111 34.37 3.02 -28.39
N THR A 112 33.80 2.81 -29.57
CA THR A 112 34.16 1.68 -30.45
C THR A 112 34.99 2.03 -31.69
N ALA A 113 34.95 3.27 -32.21
CA ALA A 113 35.53 3.58 -33.53
C ALA A 113 36.37 4.87 -33.56
N SER A 114 37.28 4.96 -34.54
CA SER A 114 37.82 6.25 -34.97
C SER A 114 36.72 7.07 -35.64
N TYR A 115 36.69 8.36 -35.36
CA TYR A 115 35.62 9.30 -35.73
C TYR A 115 35.24 9.28 -37.22
N GLU A 116 36.21 9.03 -38.08
CA GLU A 116 36.05 9.08 -39.54
C GLU A 116 35.17 7.94 -40.08
N LEU A 117 35.21 6.75 -39.45
CA LEU A 117 34.36 5.61 -39.85
C LEU A 117 32.92 5.77 -39.35
N ALA A 118 32.74 6.38 -38.18
CA ALA A 118 31.43 6.64 -37.59
C ALA A 118 30.56 7.55 -38.46
N ALA A 119 31.16 8.54 -39.13
CA ALA A 119 30.47 9.45 -40.03
C ALA A 119 29.81 8.70 -41.20
N THR A 120 30.55 7.80 -41.86
CA THR A 120 30.05 7.01 -43.00
C THR A 120 29.00 6.00 -42.56
N ASP A 121 29.21 5.33 -41.43
CA ASP A 121 28.28 4.32 -40.94
C ASP A 121 26.91 4.93 -40.60
N VAL A 122 26.87 6.08 -39.92
CA VAL A 122 25.62 6.77 -39.53
C VAL A 122 24.75 7.18 -40.74
N GLU A 123 25.35 7.42 -41.91
CA GLU A 123 24.60 7.75 -43.14
C GLU A 123 23.85 6.53 -43.69
N THR A 124 24.40 5.33 -43.51
CA THR A 124 23.84 4.06 -43.97
C THR A 124 23.05 3.31 -42.90
N LEU A 125 23.26 3.64 -41.63
CA LEU A 125 22.65 2.97 -40.49
C LEU A 125 21.12 3.13 -40.50
N ARG A 126 20.41 2.01 -40.38
CA ARG A 126 18.94 1.96 -40.29
C ARG A 126 18.47 2.01 -38.84
N LEU A 127 17.24 2.48 -38.63
CA LEU A 127 16.66 2.60 -37.29
C LEU A 127 16.56 1.25 -36.55
N GLU A 128 16.34 0.14 -37.27
CA GLU A 128 16.28 -1.21 -36.69
C GLU A 128 17.59 -1.63 -35.99
N ALA A 129 18.74 -1.14 -36.45
CA ALA A 129 20.05 -1.48 -35.89
C ALA A 129 20.33 -0.80 -34.54
N LEU A 130 19.64 0.31 -34.23
CA LEU A 130 19.82 1.07 -32.98
C LEU A 130 19.57 0.20 -31.74
N ARG A 131 18.63 -0.76 -31.83
CA ARG A 131 18.31 -1.67 -30.73
C ARG A 131 19.45 -2.65 -30.42
N GLY A 132 20.28 -2.99 -31.41
CA GLY A 132 21.49 -3.79 -31.24
C GLY A 132 22.57 -3.02 -30.48
N ILE A 133 22.77 -1.75 -30.87
CA ILE A 133 23.72 -0.83 -30.22
C ILE A 133 23.40 -0.64 -28.74
N GLU A 134 22.11 -0.46 -28.40
CA GLU A 134 21.67 -0.33 -27.01
C GLU A 134 22.00 -1.58 -26.17
N LYS A 135 21.88 -2.78 -26.75
CA LYS A 135 22.25 -4.02 -26.07
C LYS A 135 23.76 -4.11 -25.84
N GLU A 136 24.55 -3.72 -26.83
CA GLU A 136 26.01 -3.74 -26.74
C GLU A 136 26.53 -2.74 -25.69
N LEU A 137 25.91 -1.57 -25.59
CA LEU A 137 26.20 -0.58 -24.56
C LEU A 137 25.70 -0.97 -23.15
N GLY A 138 24.88 -2.02 -23.04
CA GLY A 138 24.27 -2.44 -21.78
C GLY A 138 23.23 -1.46 -21.23
N VAL A 139 22.63 -0.62 -22.08
CA VAL A 139 21.61 0.37 -21.70
C VAL A 139 20.20 -0.23 -21.83
N ALA A 140 19.26 0.27 -21.03
CA ALA A 140 17.87 -0.19 -21.07
C ALA A 140 17.21 0.22 -22.39
N GLN A 141 16.60 -0.75 -23.07
CA GLN A 141 15.86 -0.48 -24.31
C GLN A 141 14.57 0.32 -24.05
N PRO A 142 14.14 1.18 -24.99
CA PRO A 142 12.89 1.92 -24.86
C PRO A 142 11.69 1.00 -24.62
N PRO A 143 10.84 1.29 -23.62
CA PRO A 143 9.70 0.44 -23.32
C PRO A 143 8.67 0.46 -24.47
N LEU A 144 8.16 -0.72 -24.85
CA LEU A 144 7.11 -0.88 -25.87
C LEU A 144 5.69 -0.65 -25.30
N LEU A 145 5.59 0.11 -24.21
CA LEU A 145 4.34 0.31 -23.51
C LEU A 145 3.41 1.19 -24.33
N ARG A 146 2.15 0.78 -24.37
CA ARG A 146 1.08 1.37 -25.18
C ARG A 146 -0.24 1.29 -24.44
N LYS A 147 -1.17 2.17 -24.79
CA LYS A 147 -2.55 2.18 -24.29
C LYS A 147 -3.53 2.36 -25.44
N HIS A 148 -4.78 1.97 -25.21
CA HIS A 148 -5.85 2.20 -26.15
C HIS A 148 -6.29 3.68 -26.11
N PRO A 149 -6.68 4.32 -27.23
CA PRO A 149 -7.16 5.72 -27.22
C PRO A 149 -8.37 5.96 -26.32
N MET A 150 -9.20 4.94 -26.12
CA MET A 150 -10.37 5.00 -25.23
C MET A 150 -10.05 4.74 -23.75
N SER A 151 -8.80 4.39 -23.40
CA SER A 151 -8.39 4.27 -21.99
C SER A 151 -8.45 5.63 -21.29
N SER A 152 -8.69 5.63 -19.97
CA SER A 152 -8.80 6.87 -19.20
C SER A 152 -7.48 7.67 -19.21
N LEU A 153 -7.57 9.00 -19.18
CA LEU A 153 -6.38 9.85 -19.05
C LEU A 153 -5.65 9.60 -17.74
N TYR A 154 -6.37 9.18 -16.70
CA TYR A 154 -5.78 8.82 -15.40
C TYR A 154 -4.87 7.59 -15.50
N GLU A 155 -5.32 6.49 -16.10
CA GLU A 155 -4.48 5.30 -16.33
C GLU A 155 -3.28 5.62 -17.21
N ALA A 156 -3.49 6.37 -18.29
CA ALA A 156 -2.41 6.78 -19.17
C ALA A 156 -1.37 7.65 -18.45
N ALA A 157 -1.81 8.52 -17.53
CA ALA A 157 -0.93 9.28 -16.65
C ALA A 157 -0.10 8.37 -15.73
N GLN A 158 -0.72 7.33 -15.14
CA GLN A 158 -0.01 6.35 -14.31
C GLN A 158 1.09 5.64 -15.11
N VAL A 159 0.80 5.19 -16.33
CA VAL A 159 1.82 4.56 -17.20
C VAL A 159 2.96 5.52 -17.55
N LEU A 160 2.65 6.79 -17.84
CA LEU A 160 3.64 7.84 -18.10
C LEU A 160 4.54 8.15 -16.88
N ILE A 161 4.04 7.91 -15.66
CA ILE A 161 4.81 8.10 -14.41
C ILE A 161 5.69 6.88 -14.13
N GLN A 162 5.13 5.66 -14.23
CA GLN A 162 5.77 4.41 -13.83
C GLN A 162 7.04 4.08 -14.64
N THR A 163 7.06 4.50 -15.90
CA THR A 163 8.01 3.95 -16.89
C THR A 163 9.13 4.92 -17.20
N HIS A 164 9.14 6.09 -16.53
CA HIS A 164 9.93 7.27 -16.89
C HIS A 164 9.78 7.69 -18.36
N ALA A 165 8.86 7.07 -19.12
CA ALA A 165 8.60 7.39 -20.50
C ALA A 165 7.86 8.73 -20.55
N ARG A 166 8.49 9.72 -21.20
CA ARG A 166 7.90 11.06 -21.35
C ARG A 166 6.73 11.08 -22.35
N ARG A 167 6.49 9.95 -23.02
CA ARG A 167 5.56 9.77 -24.15
C ARG A 167 4.94 8.38 -24.09
N LEU A 168 3.66 8.29 -24.43
CA LEU A 168 2.88 7.05 -24.44
C LEU A 168 2.18 6.93 -25.81
N PRO A 169 2.60 5.96 -26.66
CA PRO A 169 1.89 5.60 -27.87
C PRO A 169 0.46 5.13 -27.57
N LEU A 170 -0.49 5.60 -28.38
CA LEU A 170 -1.89 5.18 -28.35
C LEU A 170 -2.16 4.35 -29.59
N LEU A 171 -2.44 3.06 -29.38
CA LEU A 171 -2.67 2.09 -30.45
C LEU A 171 -4.09 1.55 -30.37
N ASP A 172 -4.69 1.39 -31.54
CA ASP A 172 -5.97 0.71 -31.75
C ASP A 172 -5.74 -0.45 -32.74
N TYR A 173 -6.79 -1.20 -33.06
CA TYR A 173 -6.77 -2.22 -34.10
C TYR A 173 -7.81 -1.86 -35.16
N ASP A 174 -7.42 -2.03 -36.42
CA ASP A 174 -8.34 -1.92 -37.55
C ASP A 174 -9.38 -3.06 -37.46
N THR A 175 -10.66 -2.71 -37.52
CA THR A 175 -11.78 -3.65 -37.40
C THR A 175 -11.89 -4.62 -38.57
N GLU A 176 -11.39 -4.24 -39.75
CA GLU A 176 -11.48 -5.06 -40.97
C GLU A 176 -10.23 -5.94 -41.12
N THR A 177 -9.05 -5.36 -40.91
CA THR A 177 -7.78 -6.04 -41.17
C THR A 177 -7.18 -6.70 -39.92
N GLY A 178 -7.59 -6.27 -38.72
CA GLY A 178 -7.02 -6.71 -37.45
C GLY A 178 -5.60 -6.20 -37.19
N HIS A 179 -5.05 -5.36 -38.07
CA HIS A 179 -3.70 -4.81 -37.92
C HIS A 179 -3.66 -3.68 -36.87
N GLU A 180 -2.51 -3.52 -36.22
CA GLU A 180 -2.29 -2.45 -35.27
C GLU A 180 -2.30 -1.09 -35.97
N VAL A 181 -3.01 -0.11 -35.41
CA VAL A 181 -3.04 1.27 -35.92
C VAL A 181 -2.54 2.21 -34.84
N ILE A 182 -1.50 2.98 -35.15
CA ILE A 182 -1.00 4.02 -34.25
C ILE A 182 -1.89 5.25 -34.42
N VAL A 183 -2.76 5.50 -33.45
CA VAL A 183 -3.69 6.64 -33.49
C VAL A 183 -2.98 7.94 -33.13
N SER A 184 -2.19 7.94 -32.05
CA SER A 184 -1.39 9.11 -31.68
C SER A 184 -0.35 8.81 -30.59
N THR A 185 0.29 9.86 -30.07
CA THR A 185 1.20 9.76 -28.92
C THR A 185 0.86 10.81 -27.86
N LEU A 186 0.48 10.36 -26.67
CA LEU A 186 0.23 11.22 -25.53
C LEU A 186 1.56 11.61 -24.87
N THR A 187 1.69 12.88 -24.47
CA THR A 187 2.90 13.37 -23.78
C THR A 187 2.52 13.98 -22.43
N GLN A 188 3.45 13.97 -21.48
CA GLN A 188 3.24 14.63 -20.18
C GLN A 188 2.85 16.11 -20.33
N TYR A 189 3.47 16.82 -21.28
CA TYR A 189 3.11 18.20 -21.60
C TYR A 189 1.66 18.33 -22.07
N ARG A 190 1.21 17.51 -23.03
CA ARG A 190 -0.16 17.59 -23.56
C ARG A 190 -1.19 17.26 -22.47
N LEU A 191 -0.90 16.29 -21.62
CA LEU A 191 -1.75 15.95 -20.48
C LEU A 191 -1.83 17.07 -19.44
N LEU A 192 -0.69 17.65 -19.01
CA LEU A 192 -0.70 18.78 -18.09
C LEU A 192 -1.33 20.03 -18.71
N LYS A 193 -1.16 20.25 -20.02
CA LYS A 193 -1.84 21.31 -20.74
C LYS A 193 -3.36 21.09 -20.77
N PHE A 194 -3.81 19.86 -21.01
CA PHE A 194 -5.22 19.48 -20.94
C PHE A 194 -5.80 19.79 -19.55
N ILE A 195 -5.10 19.40 -18.47
CA ILE A 195 -5.48 19.74 -17.09
C ILE A 195 -5.54 21.26 -16.91
N SER A 196 -4.53 21.98 -17.40
CA SER A 196 -4.43 23.44 -17.26
C SER A 196 -5.58 24.22 -17.94
N ILE A 197 -6.13 23.66 -19.03
CA ILE A 197 -7.20 24.28 -19.80
C ILE A 197 -8.56 23.96 -19.20
N ASN A 198 -8.77 22.69 -18.81
CA ASN A 198 -10.07 22.18 -18.40
C ASN A 198 -10.37 22.34 -16.90
N CYS A 199 -9.36 22.47 -16.04
CA CYS A 199 -9.50 22.54 -14.58
C CYS A 199 -9.22 23.96 -14.03
N ASN A 200 -9.72 25.02 -14.67
CA ASN A 200 -9.36 26.40 -14.29
C ASN A 200 -9.76 26.75 -12.85
N LYS A 201 -10.90 26.24 -12.36
CA LYS A 201 -11.41 26.54 -11.01
C LYS A 201 -10.57 25.84 -9.95
N GLU A 202 -10.22 24.58 -10.19
CA GLU A 202 -9.43 23.74 -9.29
C GLU A 202 -8.00 24.27 -9.20
N ILE A 203 -7.41 24.69 -10.32
CA ILE A 203 -6.04 25.23 -10.38
C ILE A 203 -5.88 26.50 -9.53
N GLN A 204 -6.91 27.35 -9.45
CA GLN A 204 -6.89 28.54 -8.59
C GLN A 204 -6.82 28.20 -7.10
N GLN A 205 -7.27 27.00 -6.71
CA GLN A 205 -7.23 26.52 -5.33
C GLN A 205 -5.89 25.85 -4.99
N LEU A 206 -5.02 25.60 -5.96
CA LEU A 206 -3.70 24.96 -5.77
C LEU A 206 -2.62 25.97 -5.30
N HIS A 207 -2.85 26.58 -4.14
CA HIS A 207 -2.08 27.73 -3.63
C HIS A 207 -0.81 27.38 -2.81
N LEU A 208 -0.57 26.09 -2.51
CA LEU A 208 0.57 25.67 -1.69
C LEU A 208 1.92 25.83 -2.44
N PRO A 209 2.99 26.29 -1.75
CA PRO A 209 4.31 26.48 -2.36
C PRO A 209 4.96 25.18 -2.83
N LEU A 210 5.60 25.19 -4.01
CA LEU A 210 6.25 24.03 -4.64
C LEU A 210 7.25 23.32 -3.73
N ARG A 211 8.08 24.09 -2.99
CA ARG A 211 9.06 23.53 -2.04
C ARG A 211 8.39 22.82 -0.86
N LYS A 212 7.28 23.36 -0.35
CA LYS A 212 6.50 22.73 0.74
C LYS A 212 5.83 21.44 0.27
N LEU A 213 5.43 21.38 -1.00
CA LEU A 213 4.84 20.20 -1.62
C LEU A 213 5.86 19.12 -1.99
N GLY A 214 7.16 19.41 -1.90
CA GLY A 214 8.22 18.47 -2.32
C GLY A 214 8.21 18.20 -3.83
N ILE A 215 7.73 19.14 -4.64
CA ILE A 215 7.65 18.98 -6.10
C ILE A 215 8.98 19.43 -6.72
N GLY A 216 9.67 18.50 -7.37
CA GLY A 216 10.97 18.71 -8.01
C GLY A 216 12.15 18.20 -7.19
N THR A 217 13.34 18.37 -7.75
CA THR A 217 14.60 18.01 -7.13
C THR A 217 15.31 19.28 -6.65
N TYR A 218 15.63 19.37 -5.36
CA TYR A 218 16.28 20.52 -4.74
C TYR A 218 17.68 20.18 -4.26
N VAL A 219 18.55 21.18 -4.18
CA VAL A 219 19.91 21.03 -3.64
C VAL A 219 19.83 20.58 -2.18
N GLN A 220 20.59 19.53 -1.85
CA GLN A 220 20.51 18.86 -0.56
C GLN A 220 21.37 19.53 0.52
N TYR A 221 22.52 20.09 0.12
CA TYR A 221 23.46 20.74 1.04
C TYR A 221 23.20 22.24 1.12
N SER A 222 23.28 22.81 2.32
CA SER A 222 23.41 24.25 2.47
C SER A 222 24.84 24.64 2.06
N ALA A 223 25.02 25.83 1.47
CA ALA A 223 26.30 26.28 0.89
C ALA A 223 27.54 26.12 1.79
N ASN A 224 27.37 26.00 3.11
CA ASN A 224 28.43 25.91 4.11
C ASN A 224 28.69 24.48 4.63
N GLN A 225 28.07 23.44 4.07
CA GLN A 225 28.16 22.04 4.53
C GLN A 225 28.39 21.06 3.37
N VAL A 226 29.29 21.38 2.44
CA VAL A 226 29.60 20.50 1.30
C VAL A 226 30.80 19.60 1.67
N PRO A 227 30.66 18.27 1.65
CA PRO A 227 31.79 17.35 1.81
C PRO A 227 32.83 17.53 0.69
N GLU A 228 34.13 17.52 1.03
CA GLU A 228 35.21 17.63 0.03
C GLU A 228 35.06 16.57 -1.07
N GLY A 229 35.14 17.00 -2.33
CA GLY A 229 35.02 16.13 -3.51
C GLY A 229 33.60 15.85 -4.00
N THR A 230 32.55 16.41 -3.39
CA THR A 230 31.16 16.26 -3.85
C THR A 230 30.63 17.52 -4.53
N ASN A 231 29.74 17.36 -5.53
CA ASN A 231 29.10 18.49 -6.22
C ASN A 231 28.27 19.32 -5.21
N PRO A 232 28.54 20.64 -5.05
CA PRO A 232 27.77 21.53 -4.16
C PRO A 232 26.26 21.54 -4.43
N TYR A 233 25.85 21.21 -5.66
CA TYR A 233 24.46 21.20 -6.11
C TYR A 233 23.82 19.82 -6.10
N HIS A 234 24.46 18.81 -5.48
CA HIS A 234 23.93 17.45 -5.39
C HIS A 234 22.48 17.43 -4.83
N PRO A 235 21.56 16.63 -5.40
CA PRO A 235 21.74 15.62 -6.46
C PRO A 235 21.66 16.16 -7.91
N ILE A 236 21.56 17.47 -8.10
CA ILE A 236 21.38 18.09 -9.42
C ILE A 236 22.71 18.07 -10.17
N ALA A 237 22.70 17.55 -11.39
CA ALA A 237 23.83 17.65 -12.30
C ALA A 237 23.88 19.06 -12.90
N THR A 238 25.06 19.67 -12.89
CA THR A 238 25.30 21.04 -13.36
C THR A 238 26.52 21.06 -14.27
N ALA A 239 26.55 21.98 -15.23
CA ALA A 239 27.70 22.19 -16.10
C ALA A 239 28.04 23.68 -16.20
N SER A 240 29.22 23.99 -16.73
CA SER A 240 29.66 25.37 -17.02
C SER A 240 29.70 25.62 -18.52
N MET A 241 29.89 26.88 -18.93
CA MET A 241 30.10 27.22 -20.35
C MET A 241 31.33 26.55 -20.96
N ASN A 242 32.32 26.16 -20.14
CA ASN A 242 33.55 25.50 -20.57
C ASN A 242 33.47 23.97 -20.59
N THR A 243 32.40 23.38 -20.06
CA THR A 243 32.18 21.93 -20.09
C THR A 243 31.98 21.47 -21.54
N THR A 244 32.46 20.27 -21.89
CA THR A 244 32.29 19.73 -23.24
C THR A 244 30.86 19.24 -23.46
N VAL A 245 30.39 19.23 -24.70
CA VAL A 245 29.09 18.65 -25.06
C VAL A 245 29.07 17.16 -24.71
N PHE A 246 30.16 16.44 -24.95
CA PHE A 246 30.27 15.02 -24.64
C PHE A 246 30.02 14.71 -23.16
N ASP A 247 30.62 15.47 -22.24
CA ASP A 247 30.41 15.28 -20.80
C ASP A 247 28.93 15.46 -20.43
N VAL A 248 28.27 16.46 -21.01
CA VAL A 248 26.83 16.71 -20.76
C VAL A 248 25.96 15.61 -21.37
N VAL A 249 26.33 15.08 -22.55
CA VAL A 249 25.67 13.92 -23.16
C VAL A 249 25.83 12.68 -22.29
N HIS A 250 27.01 12.48 -21.69
CA HIS A 250 27.23 11.42 -20.72
C HIS A 250 26.33 11.58 -19.48
N MET A 251 26.21 12.80 -18.94
CA MET A 251 25.29 13.10 -17.83
C MET A 251 23.83 12.78 -18.18
N PHE A 252 23.38 13.05 -19.42
CA PHE A 252 22.00 12.73 -19.85
C PHE A 252 21.70 11.23 -19.76
N SER A 253 22.63 10.39 -20.21
CA SER A 253 22.48 8.94 -20.20
C SER A 253 22.66 8.35 -18.79
N GLU A 254 23.77 8.67 -18.11
CA GLU A 254 24.13 8.12 -16.79
C GLU A 254 23.07 8.44 -15.73
N ARG A 255 22.55 9.67 -15.73
CA ARG A 255 21.56 10.13 -14.73
C ARG A 255 20.12 10.07 -15.25
N ALA A 256 19.90 9.60 -16.47
CA ALA A 256 18.59 9.55 -17.13
C ALA A 256 17.84 10.90 -17.16
N ILE A 257 18.57 12.02 -17.22
CA ILE A 257 18.02 13.38 -17.21
C ILE A 257 17.89 13.96 -18.64
N SER A 258 16.99 14.92 -18.83
CA SER A 258 16.77 15.58 -20.13
C SER A 258 17.34 16.99 -20.24
N ALA A 259 17.90 17.50 -19.14
CA ALA A 259 18.35 18.88 -18.98
C ALA A 259 19.50 18.97 -17.99
N VAL A 260 20.48 19.83 -18.27
CA VAL A 260 21.54 20.18 -17.34
C VAL A 260 21.60 21.71 -17.24
N PRO A 261 21.33 22.29 -16.05
CA PRO A 261 21.51 23.72 -15.81
C PRO A 261 22.97 24.13 -16.01
N ILE A 262 23.17 25.24 -16.73
CA ILE A 262 24.47 25.86 -16.94
C ILE A 262 24.63 27.00 -15.95
N ILE A 263 25.62 26.88 -15.07
CA ILE A 263 25.89 27.84 -14.00
C ILE A 263 27.24 28.55 -14.19
N ASP A 264 27.35 29.76 -13.65
CA ASP A 264 28.62 30.47 -13.53
C ASP A 264 29.37 30.11 -12.23
N GLU A 265 30.51 30.78 -12.02
CA GLU A 265 31.37 30.60 -10.83
C GLU A 265 30.68 31.00 -9.52
N ASP A 266 29.69 31.90 -9.59
CA ASP A 266 28.89 32.36 -8.47
C ASP A 266 27.67 31.46 -8.19
N GLY A 267 27.41 30.47 -9.05
CA GLY A 267 26.29 29.55 -8.94
C GLY A 267 24.97 30.07 -9.51
N ILE A 268 25.01 31.17 -10.27
CA ILE A 268 23.86 31.76 -10.95
C ILE A 268 23.56 30.96 -12.21
N VAL A 269 22.28 30.72 -12.45
CA VAL A 269 21.83 30.01 -13.65
C VAL A 269 21.94 30.93 -14.87
N VAL A 270 22.86 30.61 -15.78
CA VAL A 270 23.08 31.36 -17.02
C VAL A 270 22.25 30.79 -18.17
N ASN A 271 22.19 29.46 -18.28
CA ASN A 271 21.46 28.80 -19.36
C ASN A 271 21.02 27.38 -18.97
N LEU A 272 20.40 26.66 -19.91
CA LEU A 272 19.96 25.28 -19.76
C LEU A 272 20.26 24.53 -21.04
N TYR A 273 21.10 23.49 -20.94
CA TYR A 273 21.37 22.59 -22.06
C TYR A 273 20.40 21.41 -22.01
N GLU A 274 19.70 21.16 -23.10
CA GLU A 274 18.63 20.20 -23.21
C GLU A 274 19.01 19.07 -24.17
N THR A 275 18.45 17.88 -23.98
CA THR A 275 18.69 16.77 -24.92
C THR A 275 18.35 17.16 -26.36
N VAL A 276 17.33 17.99 -26.57
CA VAL A 276 16.92 18.44 -27.91
C VAL A 276 18.00 19.25 -28.64
N ASP A 277 18.94 19.87 -27.94
CA ASP A 277 20.06 20.59 -28.55
C ASP A 277 21.04 19.65 -29.24
N VAL A 278 21.15 18.41 -28.75
CA VAL A 278 21.97 17.35 -29.36
C VAL A 278 21.46 17.04 -30.78
N ILE A 279 20.15 17.09 -31.02
CA ILE A 279 19.58 16.87 -32.37
C ILE A 279 20.07 17.95 -33.35
N THR A 280 20.14 19.20 -32.91
CA THR A 280 20.62 20.32 -33.73
C THR A 280 22.09 20.14 -34.09
N LEU A 281 22.92 19.67 -33.16
CA LEU A 281 24.34 19.38 -33.43
C LEU A 281 24.51 18.25 -34.45
N VAL A 282 23.76 17.16 -34.30
CA VAL A 282 23.83 16.03 -35.24
C VAL A 282 23.38 16.45 -36.64
N ARG A 283 22.37 17.32 -36.76
CA ARG A 283 21.90 17.87 -38.05
C ARG A 283 22.99 18.60 -38.81
N LEU A 284 23.78 19.42 -38.11
CA LEU A 284 24.80 20.27 -38.74
C LEU A 284 26.04 19.47 -39.18
N GLY A 285 26.05 18.15 -39.01
CA GLY A 285 27.25 17.35 -39.21
C GLY A 285 28.31 17.60 -38.14
N ALA A 286 28.01 18.44 -37.14
CA ALA A 286 28.88 18.76 -36.01
C ALA A 286 28.93 17.63 -34.96
N TYR A 287 28.40 16.46 -35.31
CA TYR A 287 28.69 15.25 -34.57
C TYR A 287 30.16 14.85 -34.65
N GLN A 288 30.99 15.55 -35.47
CA GLN A 288 32.47 15.57 -35.61
C GLN A 288 33.22 16.33 -34.53
N SER A 289 32.49 17.09 -33.73
CA SER A 289 33.04 18.04 -32.78
C SER A 289 32.29 17.92 -31.44
N LEU A 290 32.08 16.69 -30.96
CA LEU A 290 31.48 16.45 -29.63
C LEU A 290 32.36 16.99 -28.47
N ASP A 291 33.62 17.31 -28.77
CA ASP A 291 34.54 18.03 -27.87
C ASP A 291 34.28 19.55 -27.83
N LEU A 292 33.31 20.07 -28.60
CA LEU A 292 32.89 21.47 -28.53
C LEU A 292 32.49 21.83 -27.09
N LYS A 293 32.77 23.08 -26.73
CA LYS A 293 32.29 23.63 -25.46
C LYS A 293 30.80 23.93 -25.53
N ILE A 294 30.11 23.85 -24.39
CA ILE A 294 28.70 24.21 -24.29
C ILE A 294 28.43 25.64 -24.78
N SER A 295 29.36 26.58 -24.58
CA SER A 295 29.26 27.93 -25.13
C SER A 295 29.11 27.96 -26.66
N GLU A 296 29.86 27.12 -27.37
CA GLU A 296 29.86 27.06 -28.83
C GLU A 296 28.61 26.33 -29.34
N ALA A 297 28.21 25.25 -28.67
CA ALA A 297 26.99 24.51 -28.99
C ALA A 297 25.72 25.37 -28.82
N LEU A 298 25.66 26.19 -27.76
CA LEU A 298 24.53 27.08 -27.50
C LEU A 298 24.41 28.20 -28.54
N ASN A 299 25.52 28.65 -29.14
CA ASN A 299 25.50 29.62 -30.24
C ASN A 299 24.86 29.07 -31.52
N GLN A 300 24.83 27.75 -31.69
CA GLN A 300 24.21 27.07 -32.83
C GLN A 300 22.71 26.78 -32.61
N ARG A 301 22.17 27.15 -31.45
CA ARG A 301 20.76 26.94 -31.11
C ARG A 301 19.86 27.81 -31.97
N SER A 302 18.67 27.31 -32.31
CA SER A 302 17.69 28.09 -33.08
C SER A 302 17.32 29.38 -32.33
N PRO A 303 17.18 30.53 -33.04
CA PRO A 303 16.68 31.76 -32.44
C PRO A 303 15.25 31.62 -31.88
N ASP A 304 14.49 30.61 -32.32
CA ASP A 304 13.13 30.32 -31.82
C ASP A 304 13.11 29.67 -30.43
N PHE A 305 14.27 29.51 -29.77
CA PHE A 305 14.34 28.96 -28.43
C PHE A 305 13.57 29.85 -27.43
N PRO A 306 12.55 29.32 -26.72
CA PRO A 306 11.64 30.12 -25.90
C PRO A 306 12.26 30.70 -24.62
N GLY A 307 13.55 30.43 -24.37
CA GLY A 307 14.28 30.84 -23.17
C GLY A 307 14.16 29.85 -22.02
N VAL A 308 15.06 30.00 -21.04
CA VAL A 308 15.04 29.22 -19.79
C VAL A 308 13.89 29.73 -18.93
N VAL A 309 13.01 28.82 -18.52
CA VAL A 309 11.90 29.15 -17.64
C VAL A 309 12.35 28.96 -16.20
N ILE A 310 12.32 30.06 -15.44
CA ILE A 310 12.67 30.08 -14.02
C ILE A 310 11.43 30.23 -13.15
N CYS A 311 11.47 29.68 -11.94
CA CYS A 311 10.47 29.90 -10.90
C CYS A 311 11.13 30.03 -9.52
N ASN A 312 10.37 30.52 -8.55
CA ASN A 312 10.82 30.65 -7.17
C ASN A 312 10.29 29.48 -6.33
N ALA A 313 11.00 29.14 -5.24
CA ALA A 313 10.58 28.07 -4.33
C ALA A 313 9.21 28.35 -3.65
N SER A 314 8.82 29.62 -3.57
CA SER A 314 7.55 30.11 -3.03
C SER A 314 6.38 30.06 -4.01
N ASP A 315 6.64 29.83 -5.31
CA ASP A 315 5.58 29.78 -6.32
C ASP A 315 4.63 28.61 -6.04
N SER A 316 3.36 28.77 -6.43
CA SER A 316 2.34 27.75 -6.22
C SER A 316 2.22 26.80 -7.41
N LEU A 317 1.72 25.58 -7.16
CA LEU A 317 1.38 24.63 -8.23
C LEU A 317 0.36 25.22 -9.21
N GLY A 318 -0.58 26.03 -8.71
CA GLY A 318 -1.55 26.74 -9.54
C GLY A 318 -0.89 27.68 -10.54
N THR A 319 0.09 28.47 -10.09
CA THR A 319 0.87 29.38 -10.94
C THR A 319 1.62 28.61 -12.02
N LEU A 320 2.23 27.48 -11.67
CA LEU A 320 2.96 26.62 -12.60
C LEU A 320 2.03 26.07 -13.69
N LEU A 321 0.86 25.55 -13.35
CA LEU A 321 -0.09 25.03 -14.33
C LEU A 321 -0.64 26.14 -15.25
N GLN A 322 -0.83 27.36 -14.74
CA GLN A 322 -1.17 28.52 -15.57
C GLN A 322 -0.04 28.91 -16.54
N LEU A 323 1.22 28.72 -16.14
CA LEU A 323 2.36 28.91 -17.03
C LEU A 323 2.38 27.89 -18.17
N ILE A 324 2.12 26.60 -17.86
CA ILE A 324 2.02 25.51 -18.85
C ILE A 324 0.89 25.76 -19.85
N LYS A 325 -0.22 26.37 -19.40
CA LYS A 325 -1.33 26.77 -20.26
C LYS A 325 -0.88 27.75 -21.35
N LYS A 326 -0.07 28.74 -20.97
CA LYS A 326 0.33 29.87 -21.83
C LYS A 326 1.57 29.60 -22.66
N ARG A 327 2.53 28.84 -22.14
CA ARG A 327 3.85 28.59 -22.76
C ARG A 327 4.17 27.11 -22.82
N ARG A 328 4.95 26.70 -23.82
CA ARG A 328 5.42 25.32 -23.95
C ARG A 328 6.63 25.09 -23.03
N VAL A 329 6.34 24.74 -21.79
CA VAL A 329 7.35 24.50 -20.76
C VAL A 329 7.51 23.01 -20.53
N HIS A 330 8.75 22.51 -20.57
CA HIS A 330 9.08 21.10 -20.26
C HIS A 330 9.82 20.93 -18.93
N ARG A 331 10.34 22.02 -18.38
CA ARG A 331 11.15 22.06 -17.16
C ARG A 331 11.21 23.49 -16.64
N LEU A 332 11.30 23.63 -15.33
CA LEU A 332 11.45 24.91 -14.65
C LEU A 332 12.67 24.83 -13.75
N VAL A 333 13.55 25.83 -13.83
CA VAL A 333 14.70 25.95 -12.93
C VAL A 333 14.28 26.78 -11.73
N VAL A 334 14.41 26.22 -10.53
CA VAL A 334 14.08 26.92 -9.29
C VAL A 334 15.31 27.72 -8.88
N VAL A 335 15.13 29.03 -8.70
CA VAL A 335 16.21 29.96 -8.35
C VAL A 335 15.91 30.74 -7.07
N GLU A 336 16.96 31.25 -6.43
CA GLU A 336 16.83 32.17 -5.29
C GLU A 336 16.15 33.46 -5.73
N GLY A 337 15.08 33.82 -5.01
CA GLY A 337 14.27 35.00 -5.28
C GLY A 337 14.74 36.25 -4.51
N GLU A 338 14.03 37.36 -4.71
CA GLU A 338 14.34 38.65 -4.06
C GLU A 338 14.21 38.63 -2.52
N GLU A 339 13.40 37.74 -1.97
CA GLU A 339 13.28 37.58 -0.52
C GLU A 339 14.52 36.93 0.11
N GLU A 340 15.19 36.05 -0.63
CA GLU A 340 16.40 35.36 -0.19
C GLU A 340 17.63 36.26 -0.39
N GLU A 341 17.63 37.10 -1.43
CA GLU A 341 18.60 38.18 -1.62
C GLU A 341 18.63 39.14 -0.42
N ARG A 342 17.46 39.54 0.11
CA ARG A 342 17.36 40.38 1.32
C ARG A 342 17.91 39.69 2.58
N ARG A 343 18.09 38.37 2.58
CA ARG A 343 18.66 37.57 3.68
C ARG A 343 20.14 37.22 3.46
N GLY A 344 20.78 37.81 2.44
CA GLY A 344 22.19 37.59 2.11
C GLY A 344 22.43 36.53 1.03
N GLY A 345 21.40 36.04 0.35
CA GLY A 345 21.50 35.16 -0.84
C GLY A 345 21.88 35.92 -2.11
N LYS A 346 22.17 35.19 -3.19
CA LYS A 346 22.49 35.78 -4.50
C LYS A 346 21.33 35.51 -5.47
N LYS A 347 20.67 36.58 -5.94
CA LYS A 347 19.52 36.48 -6.87
C LYS A 347 19.88 35.67 -8.11
N GLY A 348 19.07 34.66 -8.43
CA GLY A 348 19.29 33.80 -9.60
C GLY A 348 20.15 32.56 -9.34
N ARG A 349 20.60 32.34 -8.10
CA ARG A 349 21.33 31.12 -7.71
C ARG A 349 20.46 29.88 -7.84
N LEU A 350 21.03 28.78 -8.33
CA LEU A 350 20.32 27.51 -8.49
C LEU A 350 19.89 26.91 -7.14
N LEU A 351 18.58 26.67 -6.96
CA LEU A 351 18.00 25.97 -5.82
C LEU A 351 17.45 24.59 -6.15
N GLY A 352 16.98 24.40 -7.39
CA GLY A 352 16.26 23.20 -7.75
C GLY A 352 15.92 23.12 -9.24
N ILE A 353 15.36 21.99 -9.63
CA ILE A 353 14.77 21.78 -10.95
C ILE A 353 13.46 21.02 -10.83
N ILE A 354 12.42 21.48 -11.52
CA ILE A 354 11.10 20.87 -11.56
C ILE A 354 10.84 20.37 -12.97
N THR A 355 10.57 19.08 -13.12
CA THR A 355 10.20 18.48 -14.41
C THR A 355 8.68 18.32 -14.51
N LEU A 356 8.16 18.19 -15.73
CA LEU A 356 6.75 17.84 -15.93
C LEU A 356 6.38 16.49 -15.29
N SER A 357 7.34 15.56 -15.20
CA SER A 357 7.12 14.28 -14.52
C SER A 357 6.86 14.48 -13.02
N ASP A 358 7.57 15.41 -12.37
CA ASP A 358 7.38 15.70 -10.94
C ASP A 358 6.02 16.34 -10.67
N VAL A 359 5.64 17.29 -11.53
CA VAL A 359 4.32 17.94 -11.48
C VAL A 359 3.22 16.90 -11.69
N LEU A 360 3.35 16.05 -12.71
CA LEU A 360 2.36 15.03 -13.00
C LEU A 360 2.26 14.00 -11.87
N ARG A 361 3.39 13.53 -11.33
CA ARG A 361 3.43 12.59 -10.20
C ARG A 361 2.65 13.11 -9.00
N TYR A 362 2.85 14.38 -8.65
CA TYR A 362 2.12 15.04 -7.56
C TYR A 362 0.61 15.17 -7.86
N VAL A 363 0.25 15.64 -9.06
CA VAL A 363 -1.16 15.85 -9.45
C VAL A 363 -1.94 14.54 -9.44
N ILE A 364 -1.38 13.46 -10.00
CA ILE A 364 -2.06 12.16 -10.04
C ILE A 364 -2.05 11.47 -8.68
N GLY A 365 -1.05 11.75 -7.82
CA GLY A 365 -0.95 11.15 -6.48
C GLY A 365 -0.40 9.73 -6.50
N VAL A 366 0.42 9.42 -7.50
CA VAL A 366 1.10 8.13 -7.63
C VAL A 366 2.44 8.26 -6.94
N GLU A 367 2.54 7.77 -5.71
CA GLU A 367 3.84 7.41 -5.14
C GLU A 367 4.48 6.33 -6.02
N PRO A 368 5.82 6.20 -6.08
CA PRO A 368 6.46 5.09 -6.75
C PRO A 368 5.97 3.77 -6.12
N GLN A 369 4.95 3.19 -6.73
CA GLN A 369 4.35 1.93 -6.34
C GLN A 369 5.19 0.79 -6.92
N LEU A 370 5.40 -0.23 -6.09
CA LEU A 370 5.98 -1.49 -6.51
C LEU A 370 5.09 -2.10 -7.63
N PRO A 371 5.68 -2.61 -8.73
CA PRO A 371 4.90 -3.11 -9.86
C PRO A 371 4.00 -4.31 -9.49
N GLY A 372 2.67 -4.12 -9.53
CA GLY A 372 1.73 -5.25 -9.49
C GLY A 372 0.29 -5.01 -9.03
N GLU A 373 -0.13 -3.77 -8.81
CA GLU A 373 -1.52 -3.41 -8.47
C GLU A 373 -2.37 -3.19 -9.74
N ASN A 374 -3.63 -3.64 -9.69
CA ASN A 374 -4.61 -3.43 -10.75
C ASN A 374 -5.04 -1.96 -10.79
N GLN A 375 -5.08 -1.35 -11.99
CA GLN A 375 -5.06 0.11 -12.18
C GLN A 375 -6.35 0.85 -11.79
N ASP A 376 -7.48 0.16 -11.62
CA ASP A 376 -8.80 0.82 -11.47
C ASP A 376 -9.41 0.75 -10.06
N LEU A 377 -8.74 0.13 -9.10
CA LEU A 377 -9.20 0.06 -7.72
C LEU A 377 -8.02 0.35 -6.79
N PRO A 378 -8.22 1.07 -5.66
CA PRO A 378 -7.19 1.10 -4.62
C PRO A 378 -6.79 -0.35 -4.31
N PRO A 379 -5.50 -0.65 -4.12
CA PRO A 379 -5.08 -1.99 -3.76
C PRO A 379 -5.92 -2.47 -2.59
N LYS A 380 -6.60 -3.61 -2.78
CA LYS A 380 -7.43 -4.19 -1.72
C LYS A 380 -6.59 -4.49 -0.47
N THR A 381 -5.28 -4.71 -0.66
CA THR A 381 -4.27 -4.99 0.38
C THR A 381 -2.90 -4.48 -0.06
N GLU A 382 -2.09 -3.94 0.85
CA GLU A 382 -0.73 -3.43 0.59
C GLU A 382 0.32 -4.30 1.31
N TRP A 383 0.31 -5.61 1.04
CA TRP A 383 1.27 -6.55 1.63
C TRP A 383 2.68 -6.33 1.08
N LEU A 384 3.68 -6.38 1.98
CA LEU A 384 5.10 -6.17 1.66
C LEU A 384 5.99 -7.37 2.07
N ASN A 385 5.41 -8.56 2.28
CA ASN A 385 6.15 -9.78 2.65
C ASN A 385 6.26 -10.79 1.48
N MET A 386 7.08 -11.82 1.64
CA MET A 386 7.35 -12.85 0.62
C MET A 386 6.22 -13.87 0.41
N GLY A 387 5.28 -13.98 1.35
CA GLY A 387 4.11 -14.88 1.29
C GLY A 387 4.40 -16.37 1.51
N PHE A 388 3.37 -17.10 1.96
CA PHE A 388 3.36 -18.55 2.16
C PHE A 388 2.43 -19.19 1.12
N TRP A 389 3.01 -19.92 0.16
CA TRP A 389 2.37 -20.29 -1.11
C TRP A 389 1.90 -21.74 -1.19
N LYS A 390 1.68 -22.40 -0.03
CA LYS A 390 1.33 -23.82 0.00
C LYS A 390 -0.01 -24.11 -0.69
N ASP A 391 -1.03 -23.30 -0.42
CA ASP A 391 -2.42 -23.55 -0.82
C ASP A 391 -2.98 -22.43 -1.72
N THR A 392 -2.14 -21.53 -2.23
CA THR A 392 -2.57 -20.40 -3.08
C THR A 392 -1.49 -20.01 -4.09
N GLU A 393 -1.94 -19.48 -5.22
CA GLU A 393 -1.11 -18.89 -6.27
C GLU A 393 -1.29 -17.37 -6.37
N VAL A 394 -2.08 -16.79 -5.46
CA VAL A 394 -2.41 -15.35 -5.44
C VAL A 394 -1.56 -14.66 -4.38
N PHE A 395 -0.75 -13.68 -4.77
CA PHE A 395 0.23 -13.02 -3.89
C PHE A 395 -0.37 -12.44 -2.58
N PRO A 396 -1.44 -11.62 -2.61
CA PRO A 396 -2.09 -11.16 -1.38
C PRO A 396 -2.57 -12.27 -0.44
N GLU A 397 -3.05 -13.38 -0.99
CA GLU A 397 -3.49 -14.53 -0.19
C GLU A 397 -2.29 -15.24 0.43
N ALA A 398 -1.20 -15.39 -0.32
CA ALA A 398 0.06 -15.93 0.19
C ALA A 398 0.61 -15.06 1.34
N CYS A 399 0.56 -13.73 1.18
CA CYS A 399 1.02 -12.79 2.21
C CYS A 399 0.18 -12.88 3.49
N LYS A 400 -1.14 -12.94 3.33
CA LYS A 400 -2.07 -13.15 4.44
C LYS A 400 -1.85 -14.52 5.10
N ALA A 401 -1.62 -15.58 4.32
CA ALA A 401 -1.36 -16.92 4.84
C ALA A 401 -0.07 -16.96 5.69
N LEU A 402 0.99 -16.25 5.27
CA LEU A 402 2.22 -16.12 6.06
C LEU A 402 1.96 -15.39 7.37
N ALA A 403 1.23 -14.27 7.34
CA ALA A 403 0.87 -13.53 8.54
C ALA A 403 0.00 -14.36 9.52
N LEU A 404 -0.99 -15.11 9.02
CA LEU A 404 -1.81 -16.01 9.84
C LEU A 404 -0.98 -17.15 10.45
N ARG A 405 -0.06 -17.74 9.67
CA ARG A 405 0.88 -18.75 10.18
C ARG A 405 1.76 -18.18 11.29
N LEU A 406 2.26 -16.95 11.13
CA LEU A 406 3.04 -16.26 12.16
C LEU A 406 2.23 -16.03 13.44
N ILE A 407 0.99 -15.56 13.32
CA ILE A 407 0.08 -15.33 14.46
C ILE A 407 -0.23 -16.66 15.19
N GLN A 408 -0.46 -17.73 14.43
CA GLN A 408 -0.70 -19.07 14.97
C GLN A 408 0.55 -19.62 15.68
N ALA A 409 1.73 -19.47 15.07
CA ALA A 409 3.02 -19.87 15.63
C ALA A 409 3.35 -19.10 16.92
N ALA A 410 3.08 -17.79 16.96
CA ALA A 410 3.24 -16.97 18.16
C ALA A 410 2.24 -17.32 19.28
N GLY A 411 1.21 -18.13 18.98
CA GLY A 411 0.18 -18.51 19.94
C GLY A 411 -0.59 -17.30 20.47
N LEU A 412 -0.98 -16.37 19.59
CA LEU A 412 -1.78 -15.21 19.96
C LEU A 412 -3.11 -15.65 20.61
N ARG A 413 -3.53 -14.96 21.66
CA ARG A 413 -4.77 -15.22 22.41
C ARG A 413 -5.64 -13.97 22.45
N GLU A 414 -6.92 -14.17 22.69
CA GLU A 414 -7.86 -13.07 22.86
C GLU A 414 -7.48 -12.25 24.11
N GLY A 415 -7.45 -10.92 23.97
CA GLY A 415 -7.05 -9.99 25.03
C GLY A 415 -5.53 -9.77 25.16
N ASP A 416 -4.68 -10.42 24.36
CA ASP A 416 -3.23 -10.17 24.40
C ASP A 416 -2.89 -8.71 24.03
N LYS A 417 -1.87 -8.13 24.68
CA LYS A 417 -1.23 -6.88 24.26
C LYS A 417 -0.16 -7.19 23.22
N VAL A 418 -0.32 -6.68 22.00
CA VAL A 418 0.51 -7.05 20.85
C VAL A 418 1.39 -5.89 20.42
N LEU A 419 2.68 -6.16 20.17
CA LEU A 419 3.59 -5.26 19.47
C LEU A 419 3.91 -5.84 18.08
N ASP A 420 3.58 -5.10 17.02
CA ASP A 420 3.91 -5.44 15.64
C ASP A 420 5.06 -4.57 15.11
N VAL A 421 6.20 -5.21 14.87
CA VAL A 421 7.46 -4.55 14.54
C VAL A 421 7.72 -4.64 13.04
N GLY A 422 7.85 -3.49 12.39
CA GLY A 422 8.00 -3.42 10.94
C GLY A 422 6.69 -3.60 10.18
N HIS A 423 5.57 -3.12 10.73
CA HIS A 423 4.20 -3.29 10.21
C HIS A 423 3.94 -2.71 8.80
N GLY A 424 4.94 -2.12 8.15
CA GLY A 424 4.83 -1.53 6.81
C GLY A 424 3.66 -0.54 6.72
N SER A 425 2.88 -0.62 5.64
CA SER A 425 1.69 0.22 5.43
C SER A 425 0.47 -0.19 6.27
N GLY A 426 0.62 -1.15 7.20
CA GLY A 426 -0.39 -1.50 8.21
C GLY A 426 -1.26 -2.72 7.90
N GLU A 427 -0.93 -3.54 6.90
CA GLU A 427 -1.77 -4.70 6.54
C GLU A 427 -1.85 -5.77 7.63
N SER A 428 -0.72 -6.03 8.32
CA SER A 428 -0.66 -6.92 9.49
C SER A 428 -1.50 -6.40 10.66
N LEU A 429 -1.49 -5.09 10.90
CA LEU A 429 -2.32 -4.44 11.91
C LEU A 429 -3.81 -4.56 11.58
N ILE A 430 -4.18 -4.32 10.32
CA ILE A 430 -5.56 -4.46 9.84
C ILE A 430 -6.02 -5.92 9.97
N LEU A 431 -5.16 -6.89 9.68
CA LEU A 431 -5.45 -8.31 9.86
C LEU A 431 -5.83 -8.60 11.33
N LEU A 432 -5.01 -8.15 12.29
CA LEU A 432 -5.27 -8.32 13.73
C LEU A 432 -6.57 -7.61 14.18
N LEU A 433 -6.84 -6.42 13.63
CA LEU A 433 -8.00 -5.59 14.00
C LEU A 433 -9.33 -6.02 13.36
N SER A 434 -9.30 -6.61 12.16
CA SER A 434 -10.51 -6.84 11.36
C SER A 434 -10.77 -8.30 11.01
N ASP A 435 -9.75 -9.16 10.89
CA ASP A 435 -9.94 -10.54 10.43
C ASP A 435 -10.57 -11.42 11.53
N PRO A 436 -11.60 -12.23 11.23
CA PRO A 436 -12.21 -13.13 12.21
C PRO A 436 -11.35 -14.35 12.54
N SER A 437 -10.34 -14.66 11.72
CA SER A 437 -9.45 -15.82 11.91
C SER A 437 -8.34 -15.54 12.93
N THR A 438 -8.17 -14.28 13.33
CA THR A 438 -7.19 -13.86 14.33
C THR A 438 -7.85 -13.56 15.68
N PRO A 439 -7.31 -14.05 16.80
CA PRO A 439 -7.76 -13.67 18.12
C PRO A 439 -7.67 -12.15 18.33
N ARG A 440 -8.71 -11.54 18.92
CA ARG A 440 -8.77 -10.09 19.10
C ARG A 440 -7.86 -9.63 20.25
N PRO A 441 -6.84 -8.79 19.98
CA PRO A 441 -5.98 -8.26 21.02
C PRO A 441 -6.69 -7.19 21.85
N SER A 442 -6.23 -6.95 23.09
CA SER A 442 -6.74 -5.86 23.92
C SER A 442 -6.14 -4.50 23.53
N SER A 443 -4.90 -4.52 23.08
CA SER A 443 -4.18 -3.36 22.55
C SER A 443 -3.18 -3.79 21.48
N ILE A 444 -2.98 -2.94 20.49
CA ILE A 444 -2.00 -3.12 19.42
C ILE A 444 -1.07 -1.91 19.39
N THR A 445 0.22 -2.17 19.51
CA THR A 445 1.26 -1.19 19.30
C THR A 445 2.00 -1.53 18.01
N GLY A 446 2.18 -0.57 17.11
CA GLY A 446 2.91 -0.77 15.86
C GLY A 446 4.11 0.15 15.77
N ILE A 447 5.26 -0.35 15.30
CA ILE A 447 6.43 0.50 15.01
C ILE A 447 6.95 0.26 13.58
N THR A 448 7.33 1.34 12.90
CA THR A 448 7.95 1.28 11.58
C THR A 448 8.93 2.45 11.41
N SER A 449 10.05 2.22 10.72
CA SER A 449 11.12 3.22 10.55
C SER A 449 10.87 4.17 9.38
N LEU A 450 9.92 3.85 8.49
CA LEU A 450 9.62 4.62 7.30
C LEU A 450 8.45 5.60 7.54
N PRO A 451 8.67 6.94 7.47
CA PRO A 451 7.62 7.93 7.72
C PRO A 451 6.40 7.79 6.79
N VAL A 452 6.61 7.35 5.56
CA VAL A 452 5.54 7.13 4.57
C VAL A 452 4.63 5.99 5.00
N HIS A 453 5.22 4.85 5.38
CA HIS A 453 4.50 3.68 5.88
C HIS A 453 3.72 4.00 7.15
N HIS A 454 4.33 4.74 8.09
CA HIS A 454 3.68 5.20 9.31
C HIS A 454 2.45 6.09 9.03
N ARG A 455 2.58 7.08 8.14
CA ARG A 455 1.44 7.94 7.76
C ARG A 455 0.34 7.14 7.07
N ARG A 456 0.72 6.19 6.23
CA ARG A 456 -0.20 5.32 5.48
C ARG A 456 -0.97 4.40 6.43
N SER A 457 -0.29 3.75 7.37
CA SER A 457 -0.92 2.86 8.36
C SER A 457 -1.89 3.62 9.27
N LEU A 458 -1.53 4.81 9.76
CA LEU A 458 -2.44 5.69 10.52
C LEU A 458 -3.74 5.97 9.77
N ALA A 459 -3.65 6.48 8.53
CA ALA A 459 -4.83 6.82 7.74
C ALA A 459 -5.72 5.61 7.43
N ARG A 460 -5.16 4.40 7.39
CA ARG A 460 -5.91 3.16 7.13
C ARG A 460 -6.59 2.64 8.39
N ILE A 461 -5.92 2.70 9.53
CA ILE A 461 -6.50 2.32 10.84
C ILE A 461 -7.60 3.30 11.25
N GLU A 462 -7.43 4.61 11.03
CA GLU A 462 -8.46 5.62 11.30
C GLU A 462 -9.77 5.34 10.54
N LYS A 463 -9.69 4.85 9.29
CA LYS A 463 -10.87 4.44 8.51
C LYS A 463 -11.56 3.20 9.06
N LEU A 464 -10.85 2.36 9.82
CA LEU A 464 -11.34 1.14 10.47
C LEU A 464 -11.83 1.38 11.91
N ASN A 465 -11.55 2.55 12.52
CA ASN A 465 -12.02 2.90 13.86
C ASN A 465 -13.55 2.80 14.09
N PRO A 466 -14.44 3.01 13.09
CA PRO A 466 -15.88 2.83 13.30
C PRO A 466 -16.29 1.38 13.61
N THR A 467 -15.52 0.39 13.15
CA THR A 467 -15.82 -1.06 13.24
C THR A 467 -15.03 -1.79 14.33
N THR A 468 -14.05 -1.15 14.97
CA THR A 468 -13.09 -1.78 15.91
C THR A 468 -13.27 -1.34 17.37
N LYS A 469 -14.45 -0.79 17.72
CA LYS A 469 -14.79 -0.26 19.06
C LYS A 469 -14.24 -1.14 20.20
N GLY A 470 -13.20 -0.66 20.89
CA GLY A 470 -12.69 -1.26 22.14
C GLY A 470 -11.21 -1.64 22.16
N ILE A 471 -10.49 -1.63 21.03
CA ILE A 471 -9.05 -1.98 20.98
C ILE A 471 -8.18 -0.72 20.95
N GLU A 472 -7.30 -0.57 21.94
CA GLU A 472 -6.36 0.56 22.00
C GLU A 472 -5.25 0.36 20.94
N THR A 473 -5.14 1.28 19.98
CA THR A 473 -4.14 1.19 18.90
C THR A 473 -3.17 2.37 18.97
N THR A 474 -1.88 2.08 19.12
CA THR A 474 -0.82 3.10 19.19
C THR A 474 0.26 2.84 18.15
N LEU A 475 0.57 3.83 17.31
CA LEU A 475 1.60 3.69 16.28
C LEU A 475 2.78 4.62 16.55
N HIS A 476 3.99 4.10 16.35
CA HIS A 476 5.26 4.79 16.54
C HIS A 476 6.05 4.86 15.22
N LEU A 477 6.73 6.00 15.02
CA LEU A 477 7.73 6.18 13.97
C LEU A 477 9.12 6.09 14.62
N GLY A 478 9.91 5.10 14.21
CA GLY A 478 11.23 4.85 14.79
C GLY A 478 11.87 3.56 14.26
N ASP A 479 13.17 3.40 14.50
CA ASP A 479 13.89 2.14 14.25
C ASP A 479 13.25 1.00 15.08
N ALA A 480 13.37 -0.24 14.64
CA ALA A 480 12.90 -1.39 15.43
C ALA A 480 13.78 -1.65 16.66
N VAL A 481 15.05 -1.24 16.58
CA VAL A 481 16.03 -1.34 17.67
C VAL A 481 16.15 0.02 18.34
N TYR A 482 15.85 0.09 19.64
CA TYR A 482 16.05 1.30 20.43
C TYR A 482 17.54 1.64 20.55
N LYS A 483 17.91 2.91 20.31
CA LYS A 483 19.27 3.43 20.52
C LYS A 483 19.32 4.48 21.64
N PRO A 484 20.35 4.47 22.51
CA PRO A 484 20.50 5.49 23.55
C PRO A 484 20.59 6.90 22.94
N GLY A 485 19.65 7.78 23.30
CA GLY A 485 19.55 9.15 22.78
C GLY A 485 18.35 9.42 21.86
N GLU A 486 17.60 8.39 21.48
CA GLU A 486 16.31 8.54 20.79
C GLU A 486 15.18 8.90 21.77
N THR A 487 14.15 9.58 21.27
CA THR A 487 13.03 10.13 22.06
C THR A 487 12.39 9.15 23.03
N SER A 488 11.93 9.65 24.19
CA SER A 488 11.24 8.94 25.30
C SER A 488 9.91 8.23 24.94
N LYS A 489 9.57 8.10 23.65
CA LYS A 489 8.33 7.50 23.15
C LYS A 489 8.55 6.17 22.40
N HIS A 490 9.74 5.58 22.42
CA HIS A 490 9.99 4.30 21.76
C HIS A 490 9.37 3.12 22.57
N PRO A 491 8.65 2.18 21.93
CA PRO A 491 7.94 1.11 22.63
C PRO A 491 8.85 0.14 23.40
N LEU A 492 10.09 -0.07 22.91
CA LEU A 492 11.13 -0.88 23.56
C LEU A 492 12.20 -0.04 24.29
N SER A 493 11.89 1.21 24.66
CA SER A 493 12.81 2.04 25.47
C SER A 493 12.87 1.52 26.91
N PRO A 494 14.04 1.46 27.56
CA PRO A 494 14.14 1.12 28.99
C PRO A 494 13.33 2.02 29.93
N GLU A 495 13.02 3.26 29.51
CA GLU A 495 12.17 4.19 30.26
C GLU A 495 10.67 3.84 30.18
N ASN A 496 10.28 3.02 29.21
CA ASN A 496 8.90 2.62 28.99
C ASN A 496 8.57 1.36 29.80
N SER A 497 7.66 1.48 30.77
CA SER A 497 7.25 0.36 31.62
C SER A 497 6.18 -0.55 30.99
N SER A 498 5.79 -0.31 29.73
CA SER A 498 4.75 -1.11 29.07
C SER A 498 5.28 -2.48 28.64
N THR A 499 4.64 -3.56 29.10
CA THR A 499 4.98 -4.93 28.69
C THR A 499 3.97 -5.48 27.67
N PHE A 500 4.43 -6.32 26.75
CA PHE A 500 3.63 -6.96 25.71
C PHE A 500 3.45 -8.47 25.97
N ASN A 501 2.28 -9.01 25.68
CA ASN A 501 2.05 -10.46 25.76
C ASN A 501 2.56 -11.18 24.52
N VAL A 502 2.55 -10.51 23.35
CA VAL A 502 3.06 -11.06 22.10
C VAL A 502 3.80 -9.97 21.32
N ILE A 503 5.01 -10.29 20.84
CA ILE A 503 5.75 -9.45 19.89
C ILE A 503 5.84 -10.18 18.55
N LEU A 504 5.49 -9.51 17.46
CA LEU A 504 5.50 -10.06 16.11
C LEU A 504 6.47 -9.27 15.23
N ALA A 505 7.25 -9.99 14.43
CA ALA A 505 8.04 -9.40 13.34
C ALA A 505 7.85 -10.24 12.07
N LEU A 506 7.17 -9.66 11.08
CA LEU A 506 6.82 -10.34 9.84
C LEU A 506 7.78 -9.92 8.73
N ASP A 507 8.70 -10.81 8.35
CA ASP A 507 9.58 -10.66 7.17
C ASP A 507 10.40 -9.37 7.19
N CYS A 508 10.97 -9.05 8.36
CA CYS A 508 11.68 -7.77 8.56
C CYS A 508 12.91 -7.87 9.49
N ALA A 509 12.98 -8.86 10.39
CA ALA A 509 13.99 -8.90 11.45
C ALA A 509 15.43 -9.03 10.94
N TYR A 510 15.65 -9.72 9.81
CA TYR A 510 16.96 -9.84 9.17
C TYR A 510 17.54 -8.49 8.68
N HIS A 511 16.74 -7.43 8.57
CA HIS A 511 17.21 -6.09 8.20
C HIS A 511 17.67 -5.22 9.39
N PHE A 512 17.40 -5.63 10.63
CA PHE A 512 17.64 -4.78 11.82
C PHE A 512 19.13 -4.66 12.18
N GLN A 513 19.54 -3.49 12.70
CA GLN A 513 20.94 -3.20 13.07
C GLN A 513 21.10 -3.11 14.60
N THR A 514 21.37 -4.20 15.34
CA THR A 514 21.44 -5.61 14.90
C THR A 514 20.20 -6.41 15.32
N ARG A 515 19.90 -7.52 14.65
CA ARG A 515 18.79 -8.43 15.05
C ARG A 515 18.95 -8.91 16.50
N ARG A 516 20.19 -9.11 16.96
CA ARG A 516 20.50 -9.53 18.33
C ARG A 516 20.06 -8.50 19.37
N ASP A 517 20.19 -7.22 19.07
CA ASP A 517 19.81 -6.14 19.98
C ASP A 517 18.29 -6.00 20.07
N PHE A 518 17.60 -6.11 18.93
CA PHE A 518 16.15 -6.20 18.89
C PHE A 518 15.62 -7.31 19.81
N LEU A 519 16.15 -8.54 19.68
CA LEU A 519 15.70 -9.68 20.47
C LEU A 519 15.94 -9.49 21.97
N ARG A 520 17.07 -8.91 22.37
CA ARG A 520 17.33 -8.61 23.77
C ARG A 520 16.32 -7.60 24.34
N GLN A 521 16.10 -6.50 23.62
CA GLN A 521 15.14 -5.45 24.02
C GLN A 521 13.70 -5.98 24.02
N ALA A 522 13.36 -6.85 23.07
CA ALA A 522 12.06 -7.50 23.02
C ALA A 522 11.86 -8.40 24.25
N LEU A 523 12.86 -9.18 24.66
CA LEU A 523 12.79 -10.03 25.86
C LEU A 523 12.53 -9.21 27.13
N GLU A 524 13.18 -8.06 27.28
CA GLU A 524 13.01 -7.17 28.43
C GLU A 524 11.58 -6.58 28.53
N HIS A 525 10.88 -6.44 27.40
CA HIS A 525 9.53 -5.87 27.32
C HIS A 525 8.43 -6.93 27.17
N LEU A 526 8.77 -8.21 27.15
CA LEU A 526 7.78 -9.29 27.17
C LEU A 526 7.24 -9.44 28.60
N ALA A 527 5.91 -9.44 28.72
CA ALA A 527 5.25 -9.83 29.95
C ALA A 527 5.65 -11.26 30.30
N PRO A 528 5.63 -11.67 31.57
CA PRO A 528 6.09 -13.01 31.91
C PRO A 528 5.13 -14.08 31.32
N GLY A 529 5.70 -15.00 30.54
CA GLY A 529 4.94 -15.94 29.69
C GLY A 529 4.53 -15.37 28.32
N GLY A 530 5.07 -14.20 27.97
CA GLY A 530 4.83 -13.49 26.72
C GLY A 530 5.72 -13.99 25.58
N ARG A 531 5.10 -14.19 24.42
CA ARG A 531 5.65 -14.94 23.30
C ARG A 531 6.20 -14.01 22.22
N ILE A 532 7.13 -14.51 21.42
CA ILE A 532 7.62 -13.79 20.24
C ILE A 532 7.46 -14.68 19.00
N GLY A 533 6.97 -14.09 17.92
CA GLY A 533 6.85 -14.76 16.63
C GLY A 533 7.65 -14.01 15.58
N LEU A 534 8.52 -14.71 14.84
CA LEU A 534 9.35 -14.11 13.79
C LEU A 534 9.21 -14.91 12.50
N ALA A 535 8.88 -14.25 11.40
CA ALA A 535 9.11 -14.78 10.05
C ALA A 535 10.41 -14.16 9.54
N ASP A 536 11.47 -14.95 9.41
CA ASP A 536 12.84 -14.44 9.31
C ASP A 536 13.69 -15.27 8.32
N ILE A 537 14.87 -14.76 7.95
CA ILE A 537 15.81 -15.44 7.04
C ILE A 537 17.11 -15.76 7.78
N CYS A 538 17.53 -17.02 7.66
CA CYS A 538 18.82 -17.53 8.13
C CYS A 538 19.72 -17.91 6.95
N PHE A 539 21.03 -17.96 7.17
CA PHE A 539 22.02 -18.31 6.15
C PHE A 539 22.94 -19.41 6.66
N ASP A 540 23.07 -20.49 5.91
CA ASP A 540 24.05 -21.54 6.21
C ASP A 540 25.49 -21.08 5.89
N GLY A 541 26.50 -21.70 6.50
CA GLY A 541 27.91 -21.25 6.47
C GLY A 541 28.53 -21.12 5.07
N ALA A 542 27.90 -21.68 4.04
CA ALA A 542 28.30 -21.56 2.64
C ALA A 542 28.04 -20.15 2.04
N ALA A 543 27.02 -19.41 2.50
CA ALA A 543 26.74 -18.04 2.03
C ALA A 543 27.90 -17.06 2.30
N LEU A 544 28.65 -17.28 3.39
CA LEU A 544 29.81 -16.47 3.76
C LEU A 544 30.98 -16.61 2.77
N ARG A 545 30.99 -17.65 1.94
CA ARG A 545 32.04 -17.94 0.93
C ARG A 545 31.74 -17.40 -0.47
N MET A 546 30.62 -16.70 -0.68
CA MET A 546 30.22 -16.18 -2.00
C MET A 546 31.04 -14.96 -2.45
N SER A 547 31.24 -14.79 -3.76
CA SER A 547 32.07 -13.72 -4.38
C SER A 547 31.57 -12.29 -4.08
N SER A 548 32.43 -11.27 -4.22
CA SER A 548 32.06 -9.86 -3.95
C SER A 548 30.91 -9.35 -4.83
N LEU A 549 30.81 -9.84 -6.07
CA LEU A 549 29.79 -9.45 -7.05
C LEU A 549 28.39 -9.95 -6.66
N THR A 550 28.30 -11.17 -6.11
CA THR A 550 27.02 -11.72 -5.63
C THR A 550 26.56 -10.98 -4.37
N ARG A 551 27.49 -10.64 -3.46
CA ARG A 551 27.23 -9.93 -2.19
C ARG A 551 26.58 -8.54 -2.30
N SER A 552 26.49 -7.94 -3.49
CA SER A 552 26.04 -6.55 -3.68
C SER A 552 24.56 -6.29 -3.27
N ILE A 553 23.67 -7.29 -3.38
CA ILE A 553 22.26 -7.16 -2.94
C ILE A 553 22.05 -7.51 -1.46
N LEU A 554 22.98 -8.29 -0.88
CA LEU A 554 23.05 -8.48 0.57
C LEU A 554 23.55 -7.25 1.33
N ARG A 555 23.90 -6.14 0.67
CA ARG A 555 24.21 -4.88 1.37
C ARG A 555 23.05 -4.36 2.24
N MET A 556 21.83 -4.83 2.02
CA MET A 556 20.67 -4.49 2.87
C MET A 556 20.53 -5.35 4.12
N ILE A 557 21.31 -6.43 4.26
CA ILE A 557 21.32 -7.32 5.43
C ILE A 557 22.64 -7.12 6.17
N PRO A 558 22.63 -6.65 7.43
CA PRO A 558 23.83 -6.53 8.25
C PRO A 558 24.57 -7.88 8.35
N LYS A 559 25.89 -7.86 8.30
CA LYS A 559 26.72 -9.09 8.34
C LYS A 559 26.47 -9.90 9.61
N GLU A 560 26.16 -9.20 10.70
CA GLU A 560 25.85 -9.73 12.03
C GLU A 560 24.56 -10.56 12.04
N ASN A 561 23.67 -10.36 11.06
CA ASN A 561 22.42 -11.11 10.93
C ASN A 561 22.56 -12.35 10.03
N MET A 562 23.71 -12.54 9.37
CA MET A 562 23.99 -13.71 8.53
C MET A 562 24.44 -14.90 9.39
N VAL A 563 23.51 -15.52 10.11
CA VAL A 563 23.78 -16.66 10.99
C VAL A 563 22.98 -17.90 10.58
N SER A 564 23.50 -19.07 10.93
CA SER A 564 22.84 -20.36 10.71
C SER A 564 21.60 -20.51 11.58
N MET A 565 20.69 -21.43 11.24
CA MET A 565 19.51 -21.70 12.08
C MET A 565 19.92 -22.19 13.47
N GLU A 566 20.97 -23.02 13.56
CA GLU A 566 21.45 -23.54 14.85
C GLU A 566 22.04 -22.44 15.72
N ASP A 567 22.88 -21.58 15.15
CA ASP A 567 23.48 -20.45 15.87
C ASP A 567 22.41 -19.42 16.25
N TYR A 568 21.38 -19.27 15.41
CA TYR A 568 20.26 -18.41 15.72
C TYR A 568 19.49 -18.91 16.95
N ALA A 569 19.11 -20.19 16.97
CA ALA A 569 18.42 -20.80 18.09
C ALA A 569 19.26 -20.74 19.38
N LYS A 570 20.55 -21.13 19.32
CA LYS A 570 21.49 -21.06 20.45
C LYS A 570 21.67 -19.65 20.98
N SER A 571 21.73 -18.65 20.09
CA SER A 571 21.84 -17.24 20.46
C SER A 571 20.59 -16.76 21.22
N MET A 572 19.40 -17.17 20.80
CA MET A 572 18.15 -16.87 21.50
C MET A 572 18.07 -17.58 22.86
N GLU A 573 18.42 -18.86 22.93
CA GLU A 573 18.49 -19.61 24.18
C GLU A 573 19.49 -19.00 25.17
N GLY A 574 20.67 -18.60 24.68
CA GLY A 574 21.70 -17.91 25.46
C GLY A 574 21.29 -16.52 25.96
N MET A 575 20.31 -15.88 25.30
CA MET A 575 19.71 -14.62 25.77
C MET A 575 18.62 -14.83 26.83
N GLY A 576 18.14 -16.07 27.02
CA GLY A 576 17.10 -16.41 28.01
C GLY A 576 15.74 -16.76 27.41
N TYR A 577 15.62 -16.91 26.08
CA TYR A 577 14.41 -17.47 25.47
C TYR A 577 14.33 -18.98 25.73
N VAL A 578 13.11 -19.50 25.93
CA VAL A 578 12.85 -20.92 26.26
C VAL A 578 11.92 -21.52 25.21
N ASP A 579 12.11 -22.81 24.88
CA ASP A 579 11.38 -23.55 23.85
C ASP A 579 11.48 -22.88 22.46
N VAL A 580 12.70 -22.50 22.10
CA VAL A 580 13.00 -21.89 20.79
C VAL A 580 12.92 -22.97 19.72
N ARG A 581 11.95 -22.87 18.82
CA ARG A 581 11.82 -23.76 17.66
C ARG A 581 11.84 -22.95 16.38
N LEU A 582 12.71 -23.33 15.45
CA LEU A 582 12.77 -22.75 14.11
C LEU A 582 12.20 -23.77 13.13
N GLU A 583 11.05 -23.47 12.53
CA GLU A 583 10.47 -24.27 11.45
C GLU A 583 10.97 -23.73 10.11
N ASP A 584 11.66 -24.55 9.31
CA ASP A 584 12.05 -24.18 7.94
C ASP A 584 10.85 -24.27 7.00
N ILE A 585 10.40 -23.13 6.49
CA ILE A 585 9.28 -23.00 5.56
C ILE A 585 9.72 -22.62 4.14
N SER A 586 11.02 -22.67 3.85
CA SER A 586 11.62 -22.22 2.57
C SER A 586 10.95 -22.83 1.33
N SER A 587 10.61 -24.11 1.38
CA SER A 587 9.98 -24.85 0.26
C SER A 587 8.61 -24.29 -0.12
N ASN A 588 7.91 -23.66 0.83
CA ASN A 588 6.60 -23.06 0.64
C ASN A 588 6.68 -21.54 0.36
N VAL A 589 7.88 -20.95 0.35
CA VAL A 589 8.10 -19.50 0.17
C VAL A 589 8.86 -19.23 -1.13
N PHE A 590 10.14 -19.60 -1.20
CA PHE A 590 11.06 -19.18 -2.27
C PHE A 590 10.68 -19.61 -3.70
N PRO A 591 10.31 -20.87 -4.00
CA PRO A 591 10.10 -21.28 -5.39
C PRO A 591 8.91 -20.55 -6.05
N ARG A 592 7.80 -20.39 -5.33
CA ARG A 592 6.62 -19.69 -5.84
C ARG A 592 6.82 -18.17 -5.81
N PHE A 593 7.47 -17.62 -4.78
CA PHE A 593 7.79 -16.21 -4.72
C PHE A 593 8.73 -15.78 -5.86
N THR A 594 9.77 -16.56 -6.16
CA THR A 594 10.67 -16.28 -7.30
C THR A 594 9.97 -16.43 -8.64
N SER A 595 9.06 -17.40 -8.80
CA SER A 595 8.20 -17.51 -9.99
C SER A 595 7.32 -16.27 -10.14
N PHE A 596 6.68 -15.82 -9.06
CA PHE A 596 5.89 -14.59 -9.03
C PHE A 596 6.73 -13.36 -9.40
N LEU A 597 7.95 -13.22 -8.86
CA LEU A 597 8.83 -12.11 -9.21
C LEU A 597 9.20 -12.12 -10.71
N LYS A 598 9.45 -13.28 -11.31
CA LYS A 598 9.76 -13.38 -12.75
C LYS A 598 8.63 -12.89 -13.66
N THR A 599 7.37 -12.95 -13.22
CA THR A 599 6.23 -12.41 -13.99
C THR A 599 6.13 -10.88 -13.92
N ARG A 600 6.91 -10.21 -13.05
CA ARG A 600 6.89 -8.76 -12.84
C ARG A 600 7.88 -7.97 -13.71
N GLY A 601 8.59 -8.64 -14.62
CA GLY A 601 9.50 -8.00 -15.59
C GLY A 601 10.98 -8.17 -15.28
N VAL A 602 11.84 -7.63 -16.15
CA VAL A 602 13.28 -7.95 -16.20
C VAL A 602 14.02 -7.70 -14.88
N PHE A 603 13.75 -6.57 -14.22
CA PHE A 603 14.38 -6.24 -12.92
C PHE A 603 14.04 -7.29 -11.85
N TRP A 604 12.77 -7.68 -11.75
CA TRP A 604 12.32 -8.69 -10.79
C TRP A 604 12.74 -10.10 -11.18
N THR A 605 12.91 -10.39 -12.46
CA THR A 605 13.54 -11.63 -12.95
C THR A 605 14.99 -11.75 -12.49
N LEU A 606 15.76 -10.66 -12.51
CA LEU A 606 17.12 -10.65 -11.97
C LEU A 606 17.12 -10.91 -10.47
N ILE A 607 16.27 -10.22 -9.70
CA ILE A 607 16.10 -10.45 -8.26
C ILE A 607 15.68 -11.89 -7.95
N ALA A 608 14.74 -12.44 -8.72
CA ALA A 608 14.28 -13.81 -8.58
C ALA A 608 15.44 -14.81 -8.80
N CYS A 609 16.23 -14.62 -9.85
CA CYS A 609 17.40 -15.45 -10.12
C CYS A 609 18.43 -15.39 -8.99
N MET A 610 18.62 -14.22 -8.38
CA MET A 610 19.51 -14.08 -7.22
C MET A 610 18.96 -14.78 -5.98
N ILE A 611 17.69 -14.60 -5.64
CA ILE A 611 17.04 -15.32 -4.52
C ILE A 611 17.13 -16.84 -4.74
N SER A 612 16.89 -17.32 -5.97
CA SER A 612 17.06 -18.74 -6.31
C SER A 612 18.49 -19.21 -6.09
N LEU A 613 19.49 -18.40 -6.46
CA LEU A 613 20.90 -18.72 -6.26
C LEU A 613 21.27 -18.75 -4.77
N TYR A 614 20.72 -17.86 -3.95
CA TYR A 614 20.92 -17.87 -2.49
C TYR A 614 20.26 -19.06 -1.80
N TRP A 615 19.07 -19.43 -2.23
CA TRP A 615 18.38 -20.59 -1.67
C TRP A 615 19.06 -21.90 -2.07
N GLN A 616 19.43 -22.05 -3.35
CA GLN A 616 20.02 -23.28 -3.88
C GLN A 616 21.52 -23.44 -3.55
N ASN A 617 22.31 -22.36 -3.65
CA ASN A 617 23.77 -22.39 -3.50
C ASN A 617 24.27 -21.69 -2.23
N GLY A 618 23.53 -20.70 -1.71
CA GLY A 618 23.90 -19.94 -0.52
C GLY A 618 23.36 -20.49 0.80
N GLY A 619 22.48 -21.49 0.77
CA GLY A 619 21.88 -22.06 1.99
C GLY A 619 20.96 -21.10 2.74
N ALA A 620 20.34 -20.12 2.06
CA ALA A 620 19.34 -19.26 2.67
C ALA A 620 18.09 -20.08 3.05
N ARG A 621 17.66 -19.97 4.31
CA ARG A 621 16.46 -20.62 4.85
C ARG A 621 15.48 -19.59 5.38
N PHE A 622 14.25 -19.63 4.89
CA PHE A 622 13.16 -18.84 5.44
C PHE A 622 12.55 -19.63 6.60
N VAL A 623 12.63 -19.08 7.80
CA VAL A 623 12.25 -19.76 9.04
C VAL A 623 11.10 -19.05 9.74
N LEU A 624 10.25 -19.85 10.38
CA LEU A 624 9.26 -19.37 11.32
C LEU A 624 9.77 -19.69 12.74
N CYS A 625 10.08 -18.65 13.49
CA CYS A 625 10.45 -18.77 14.89
C CYS A 625 9.19 -18.90 15.74
N ILE A 626 9.05 -20.07 16.34
CA ILE A 626 8.00 -20.44 17.27
C ILE A 626 8.64 -20.39 18.66
N ILE A 627 8.24 -19.42 19.46
CA ILE A 627 8.70 -19.31 20.84
C ILE A 627 7.49 -19.35 21.75
N SER A 628 7.36 -20.46 22.47
CA SER A 628 6.45 -20.57 23.60
C SER A 628 7.24 -20.30 24.86
N THR A 629 7.32 -19.04 25.28
CA THR A 629 7.76 -18.75 26.65
C THR A 629 6.72 -19.32 27.63
N CYS A 630 6.90 -20.56 28.04
CA CYS A 630 6.65 -21.04 29.40
C CYS A 630 6.99 -22.53 29.45
N SER A 631 8.22 -22.82 29.81
CA SER A 631 8.43 -23.73 30.92
C SER A 631 9.38 -23.04 31.86
N ILE A 632 8.85 -22.51 32.98
CA ILE A 632 9.68 -22.41 34.18
C ILE A 632 9.96 -23.88 34.51
N THR A 633 11.11 -24.41 34.08
CA THR A 633 11.62 -25.62 34.70
C THR A 633 11.74 -25.33 36.20
N MET A 634 11.27 -26.24 37.05
CA MET A 634 11.24 -26.09 38.51
C MET A 634 12.62 -25.77 39.14
N SER A 635 13.70 -25.82 38.36
CA SER A 635 15.04 -25.30 38.68
C SER A 635 15.11 -23.79 38.94
N ALA A 636 13.97 -23.07 38.94
CA ALA A 636 13.93 -21.62 38.96
C ALA A 636 13.08 -21.00 40.07
N ILE A 637 12.55 -21.72 41.08
CA ILE A 637 11.94 -21.06 42.26
C ILE A 637 13.06 -20.74 43.28
N GLN A 638 13.37 -19.46 43.46
CA GLN A 638 14.40 -18.98 44.39
C GLN A 638 13.89 -18.94 45.83
N SER A 639 12.64 -18.51 46.03
CA SER A 639 12.05 -18.41 47.37
C SER A 639 10.52 -18.49 47.34
N ILE A 640 9.94 -19.00 48.43
CA ILE A 640 8.51 -18.90 48.74
C ILE A 640 8.35 -18.30 50.13
N HIS A 641 7.44 -17.34 50.24
CA HIS A 641 7.07 -16.67 51.48
C HIS A 641 5.54 -16.56 51.59
N ILE A 642 5.00 -16.72 52.80
CA ILE A 642 3.61 -16.37 53.06
C ILE A 642 3.64 -15.01 53.76
N SER A 643 3.23 -13.96 53.06
CA SER A 643 3.44 -12.57 53.51
C SER A 643 2.34 -12.06 54.42
N ASP A 644 1.09 -12.45 54.15
CA ASP A 644 -0.09 -11.84 54.76
C ASP A 644 -1.24 -12.86 54.92
N PHE A 645 -2.22 -12.56 55.75
CA PHE A 645 -3.47 -13.30 55.87
C PHE A 645 -4.67 -12.37 55.93
N GLN A 646 -5.77 -12.74 55.27
CA GLN A 646 -6.99 -11.93 55.18
C GLN A 646 -8.21 -12.80 55.49
N GLU A 647 -9.18 -12.26 56.22
CA GLU A 647 -10.48 -12.90 56.42
C GLU A 647 -11.46 -12.48 55.31
N ARG A 648 -12.12 -13.45 54.67
CA ARG A 648 -13.10 -13.25 53.59
C ARG A 648 -14.46 -13.77 54.03
N SER A 649 -15.52 -12.99 53.77
CA SER A 649 -16.89 -13.24 54.25
C SER A 649 -17.72 -14.20 53.37
N GLU A 650 -17.42 -14.31 52.07
CA GLU A 650 -18.16 -15.15 51.12
C GLU A 650 -17.30 -16.33 50.61
N PRO A 651 -17.84 -17.56 50.45
CA PRO A 651 -19.22 -17.99 50.72
C PRO A 651 -19.55 -18.22 52.20
N LYS A 652 -18.54 -18.37 53.07
CA LYS A 652 -18.62 -18.34 54.55
C LYS A 652 -17.36 -17.65 55.09
N PRO A 653 -17.36 -17.06 56.30
CA PRO A 653 -16.16 -16.47 56.91
C PRO A 653 -14.99 -17.46 56.95
N HIS A 654 -13.91 -17.16 56.23
CA HIS A 654 -12.71 -18.00 56.16
C HIS A 654 -11.44 -17.16 56.02
N THR A 655 -10.33 -17.66 56.56
CA THR A 655 -9.02 -17.02 56.44
C THR A 655 -8.27 -17.55 55.21
N VAL A 656 -7.73 -16.65 54.41
CA VAL A 656 -6.84 -16.93 53.28
C VAL A 656 -5.43 -16.40 53.56
N TYR A 657 -4.42 -17.07 53.04
CA TYR A 657 -3.00 -16.74 53.20
C TYR A 657 -2.41 -16.32 51.85
N ARG A 658 -1.63 -15.25 51.83
CA ARG A 658 -0.98 -14.73 50.61
C ARG A 658 0.38 -15.39 50.41
N ILE A 659 0.43 -16.35 49.50
CA ILE A 659 1.67 -17.01 49.08
C ILE A 659 2.35 -16.14 48.02
N GLN A 660 3.58 -15.74 48.26
CA GLN A 660 4.46 -15.07 47.30
C GLN A 660 5.52 -16.06 46.84
N VAL A 661 5.62 -16.25 45.53
CA VAL A 661 6.58 -17.13 44.88
C VAL A 661 7.53 -16.27 44.08
N GLN A 662 8.82 -16.39 44.34
CA GLN A 662 9.89 -15.72 43.61
C GLN A 662 10.63 -16.76 42.78
N ALA A 663 10.55 -16.62 41.47
CA ALA A 663 11.32 -17.40 40.52
C ALA A 663 12.42 -16.56 39.85
N ASN A 664 13.40 -17.19 39.20
CA ASN A 664 14.55 -16.54 38.55
C ASN A 664 14.17 -15.41 37.58
N VAL A 665 12.99 -15.50 36.96
CA VAL A 665 12.53 -14.56 35.92
C VAL A 665 11.27 -13.78 36.36
N ARG A 666 10.54 -14.25 37.38
CA ARG A 666 9.25 -13.65 37.79
C ARG A 666 8.93 -13.91 39.25
N SER A 667 8.39 -12.91 39.95
CA SER A 667 7.66 -13.10 41.20
C SER A 667 6.14 -12.95 41.01
N TRP A 668 5.34 -13.81 41.63
CA TRP A 668 3.88 -13.69 41.64
C TRP A 668 3.30 -14.05 43.02
N SER A 669 2.03 -13.72 43.25
CA SER A 669 1.35 -14.04 44.51
C SER A 669 -0.04 -14.60 44.29
N MET A 670 -0.47 -15.51 45.15
CA MET A 670 -1.82 -16.07 45.16
C MET A 670 -2.36 -16.19 46.58
N TRP A 671 -3.68 -16.34 46.70
CA TRP A 671 -4.36 -16.51 47.98
C TRP A 671 -4.88 -17.94 48.10
N ARG A 672 -4.53 -18.63 49.19
CA ARG A 672 -5.00 -19.99 49.47
C ARG A 672 -5.54 -20.10 50.88
N ARG A 673 -6.68 -20.78 51.07
CA ARG A 673 -7.23 -21.11 52.39
C ARG A 673 -6.60 -22.41 52.91
N TYR A 674 -6.62 -22.61 54.22
CA TYR A 674 -6.04 -23.81 54.85
C TYR A 674 -6.56 -25.11 54.23
N SER A 675 -7.85 -25.23 53.91
CA SER A 675 -8.39 -26.48 53.34
C SER A 675 -7.78 -26.83 51.98
N GLU A 676 -7.37 -25.84 51.17
CA GLU A 676 -6.67 -26.12 49.92
C GLU A 676 -5.27 -26.71 50.15
N PHE A 677 -4.60 -26.37 51.27
CA PHE A 677 -3.34 -27.02 51.66
C PHE A 677 -3.55 -28.46 52.14
N ASP A 678 -4.68 -28.72 52.79
CA ASP A 678 -5.12 -30.06 53.25
C ASP A 678 -5.44 -30.97 52.06
N ASP A 679 -6.17 -30.43 51.06
CA ASP A 679 -6.47 -31.08 49.79
C ASP A 679 -5.17 -31.42 49.03
N LEU A 680 -4.26 -30.43 48.90
CA LEU A 680 -2.93 -30.64 48.31
C LEU A 680 -2.14 -31.73 49.02
N HIS A 681 -2.11 -31.73 50.36
CA HIS A 681 -1.38 -32.73 51.14
C HIS A 681 -1.92 -34.14 50.89
N THR A 682 -3.23 -34.28 50.80
CA THR A 682 -3.91 -35.55 50.51
C THR A 682 -3.60 -36.04 49.10
N GLU A 683 -3.69 -35.15 48.10
CA GLU A 683 -3.35 -35.48 46.71
C GLU A 683 -1.89 -35.87 46.53
N LEU A 684 -0.95 -35.12 47.13
CA LEU A 684 0.47 -35.43 47.06
C LEU A 684 0.79 -36.78 47.68
N THR A 685 0.21 -37.09 48.84
CA THR A 685 0.41 -38.38 49.51
C THR A 685 -0.16 -39.53 48.69
N LYS A 686 -1.30 -39.32 48.02
CA LYS A 686 -1.93 -40.34 47.15
C LYS A 686 -1.14 -40.59 45.88
N VAL A 687 -0.61 -39.55 45.25
CA VAL A 687 0.13 -39.64 43.97
C VAL A 687 1.54 -40.18 44.17
N THR A 688 2.23 -39.75 45.23
CA THR A 688 3.63 -40.12 45.47
C THR A 688 3.81 -41.34 46.38
N GLY A 689 2.73 -41.82 47.01
CA GLY A 689 2.76 -42.95 47.95
C GLY A 689 3.50 -42.67 49.27
N SER A 690 4.00 -41.44 49.49
CA SER A 690 4.74 -41.03 50.68
C SER A 690 4.36 -39.60 51.10
N PRO A 691 4.30 -39.31 52.42
CA PRO A 691 3.92 -37.98 52.88
C PRO A 691 5.00 -36.94 52.57
N PRO A 692 4.62 -35.67 52.27
CA PRO A 692 5.56 -34.58 52.07
C PRO A 692 6.56 -34.38 53.22
N PRO A 693 7.75 -33.79 52.96
CA PRO A 693 8.89 -33.72 53.90
C PRO A 693 8.63 -32.99 55.23
N HIS A 694 7.61 -32.12 55.27
CA HIS A 694 7.19 -31.43 56.49
C HIS A 694 5.70 -31.69 56.72
N PRO A 695 5.27 -32.00 57.96
CA PRO A 695 3.87 -32.24 58.25
C PRO A 695 3.07 -30.94 58.15
N LEU A 696 1.80 -31.04 57.71
CA LEU A 696 0.91 -29.89 57.69
C LEU A 696 0.58 -29.46 59.14
N PRO A 697 0.57 -28.15 59.46
CA PRO A 697 0.26 -27.68 60.81
C PRO A 697 -1.13 -28.13 61.26
N LEU A 698 -1.22 -28.90 62.36
CA LEU A 698 -2.49 -29.48 62.82
C LEU A 698 -3.56 -28.40 63.08
N LYS A 699 -4.81 -28.69 62.70
CA LYS A 699 -5.96 -27.97 63.24
C LYS A 699 -6.03 -28.24 64.75
N HIS A 700 -5.85 -27.22 65.60
CA HIS A 700 -6.01 -27.37 67.05
C HIS A 700 -7.42 -27.89 67.37
N LYS A 701 -7.52 -29.17 67.74
CA LYS A 701 -8.78 -29.88 67.96
C LYS A 701 -9.61 -29.33 69.14
N PHE A 702 -9.07 -28.37 69.91
CA PHE A 702 -9.74 -27.72 71.04
C PHE A 702 -10.12 -26.24 70.80
N SER A 703 -10.03 -25.74 69.56
CA SER A 703 -10.37 -24.35 69.22
C SER A 703 -11.85 -24.11 68.86
N VAL A 704 -12.76 -25.02 69.22
CA VAL A 704 -14.21 -24.86 68.93
C VAL A 704 -14.83 -23.72 69.75
N PHE A 705 -14.18 -23.26 70.82
CA PHE A 705 -14.70 -22.21 71.71
C PHE A 705 -13.78 -21.00 71.95
N ARG A 706 -12.67 -20.87 71.20
CA ARG A 706 -11.82 -19.66 71.28
C ARG A 706 -11.39 -19.19 69.88
N SER A 707 -12.02 -18.10 69.47
CA SER A 707 -11.62 -17.10 68.49
C SER A 707 -11.06 -17.61 67.15
N HIS A 708 -11.88 -17.48 66.11
CA HIS A 708 -11.45 -17.41 64.70
C HIS A 708 -10.51 -16.23 64.38
N SER A 709 -10.12 -15.46 65.39
CA SER A 709 -9.55 -14.11 65.30
C SER A 709 -8.44 -13.85 66.33
N ASP A 710 -7.74 -14.90 66.80
CA ASP A 710 -6.52 -14.70 67.60
C ASP A 710 -5.32 -14.48 66.66
N PRO A 711 -4.77 -13.25 66.59
CA PRO A 711 -3.69 -12.92 65.65
C PRO A 711 -2.41 -13.72 65.91
N LYS A 712 -2.17 -14.19 67.15
CA LYS A 712 -0.98 -15.00 67.46
C LYS A 712 -1.04 -16.38 66.82
N LEU A 713 -2.21 -17.02 66.85
CA LEU A 713 -2.43 -18.35 66.26
C LEU A 713 -2.41 -18.32 64.72
N LEU A 714 -2.87 -17.22 64.13
CA LEU A 714 -2.81 -17.03 62.67
C LEU A 714 -1.37 -16.80 62.18
N GLU A 715 -0.56 -16.09 62.95
CA GLU A 715 0.86 -15.90 62.63
C GLU A 715 1.68 -17.20 62.81
N GLU A 716 1.40 -17.97 63.87
CA GLU A 716 2.00 -19.29 64.06
C GLU A 716 1.63 -20.24 62.91
N ARG A 717 0.36 -20.25 62.51
CA ARG A 717 -0.12 -21.06 61.38
C ARG A 717 0.47 -20.62 60.04
N LYS A 718 0.60 -19.32 59.80
CA LYS A 718 1.27 -18.74 58.62
C LYS A 718 2.72 -19.24 58.53
N SER A 719 3.47 -19.20 59.65
CA SER A 719 4.85 -19.68 59.69
C SER A 719 4.96 -21.18 59.40
N GLY A 720 4.04 -22.00 59.92
CA GLY A 720 4.00 -23.44 59.65
C GLY A 720 3.65 -23.80 58.21
N LEU A 721 2.72 -23.07 57.59
CA LEU A 721 2.37 -23.27 56.17
C LEU A 721 3.51 -22.84 55.24
N GLU A 722 4.27 -21.80 55.60
CA GLU A 722 5.47 -21.39 54.87
C GLU A 722 6.58 -22.44 54.95
N ALA A 723 6.82 -22.98 56.15
CA ALA A 723 7.77 -24.08 56.36
C ALA A 723 7.38 -25.33 55.54
N TYR A 724 6.09 -25.66 55.46
CA TYR A 724 5.56 -26.75 54.65
C TYR A 724 5.91 -26.61 53.16
N LEU A 725 5.61 -25.47 52.54
CA LEU A 725 5.90 -25.24 51.12
C LEU A 725 7.41 -25.20 50.83
N ARG A 726 8.19 -24.59 51.72
CA ARG A 726 9.66 -24.55 51.59
C ARG A 726 10.29 -25.92 51.70
N ALA A 727 9.78 -26.79 52.56
CA ALA A 727 10.30 -28.15 52.69
C ALA A 727 10.07 -28.98 51.42
N ILE A 728 8.93 -28.80 50.74
CA ILE A 728 8.66 -29.44 49.45
C ILE A 728 9.62 -28.90 48.37
N ILE A 729 9.96 -27.61 48.39
CA ILE A 729 10.90 -27.01 47.43
C ILE A 729 12.36 -27.39 47.70
N SER A 730 12.72 -27.59 48.96
CA SER A 730 14.10 -27.88 49.39
C SER A 730 14.40 -29.37 49.59
N SER A 731 13.42 -30.27 49.43
CA SER A 731 13.66 -31.72 49.50
C SER A 731 14.72 -32.14 48.48
N LYS A 732 15.50 -33.19 48.75
CA LYS A 732 16.44 -33.71 47.74
C LYS A 732 15.76 -34.46 46.60
N GLU A 733 14.54 -34.94 46.85
CA GLU A 733 13.76 -35.71 45.90
C GLU A 733 12.74 -34.82 45.18
N ASP A 734 12.65 -34.95 43.86
CA ASP A 734 11.79 -34.14 42.98
C ASP A 734 10.35 -34.66 42.89
N THR A 735 10.04 -35.76 43.58
CA THR A 735 8.77 -36.51 43.51
C THR A 735 7.54 -35.65 43.80
N TRP A 736 7.55 -34.86 44.88
CA TRP A 736 6.43 -33.99 45.23
C TRP A 736 6.37 -32.71 44.38
N ARG A 737 7.52 -32.18 43.97
CA ARG A 737 7.62 -30.93 43.19
C ARG A 737 7.13 -31.07 41.76
N GLU A 738 7.39 -32.22 41.14
CA GLU A 738 7.04 -32.46 39.74
C GLU A 738 5.55 -32.78 39.54
N THR A 739 4.82 -33.05 40.62
CA THR A 739 3.39 -33.40 40.59
C THR A 739 2.53 -32.24 40.09
N PHE A 740 1.59 -32.53 39.19
CA PHE A 740 0.68 -31.53 38.62
C PHE A 740 -0.11 -30.76 39.70
N ALA A 741 -0.61 -31.46 40.73
CA ALA A 741 -1.33 -30.84 41.84
C ALA A 741 -0.51 -29.76 42.58
N PHE A 742 0.80 -29.96 42.75
CA PHE A 742 1.68 -28.95 43.37
C PHE A 742 1.91 -27.75 42.46
N LYS A 743 2.11 -28.00 41.16
CA LYS A 743 2.30 -26.95 40.15
C LYS A 743 1.05 -26.08 40.01
N GLU A 744 -0.13 -26.69 39.97
CA GLU A 744 -1.41 -25.98 39.94
C GLU A 744 -1.65 -25.18 41.23
N PHE A 745 -1.36 -25.77 42.40
CA PHE A 745 -1.52 -25.10 43.68
C PHE A 745 -0.73 -23.78 43.76
N LEU A 746 0.53 -23.81 43.29
CA LEU A 746 1.41 -22.64 43.19
C LEU A 746 1.13 -21.75 41.96
N GLY A 747 0.13 -22.07 41.14
CA GLY A 747 -0.21 -21.32 39.94
C GLY A 747 0.88 -21.34 38.87
N VAL A 748 1.73 -22.37 38.88
CA VAL A 748 2.76 -22.60 37.85
C VAL A 748 2.03 -23.07 36.57
N PRO A 749 2.20 -22.39 35.41
CA PRO A 749 1.53 -22.78 34.18
C PRO A 749 2.01 -24.17 33.71
N VAL A 750 1.19 -25.19 33.88
CA VAL A 750 1.47 -26.54 33.36
C VAL A 750 0.85 -26.65 31.97
N GLY A 751 1.68 -26.83 30.94
CA GLY A 751 1.20 -26.93 29.55
C GLY A 751 0.20 -28.07 29.38
N ARG A 752 -0.98 -27.76 28.81
CA ARG A 752 -1.93 -28.78 28.33
C ARG A 752 -1.18 -29.69 27.34
N GLN A 753 -1.14 -30.99 27.63
CA GLN A 753 -0.59 -31.98 26.70
C GLN A 753 -1.30 -31.88 25.35
N ALA A 754 -0.51 -31.86 24.29
CA ALA A 754 -0.93 -31.68 22.92
C ALA A 754 -1.88 -32.80 22.45
N GLY A 755 -3.14 -32.43 22.23
CA GLY A 755 -4.10 -33.16 21.39
C GLY A 755 -4.38 -32.33 20.13
N ILE A 756 -4.43 -33.01 18.98
CA ILE A 756 -4.52 -32.50 17.61
C ILE A 756 -5.60 -31.40 17.42
N VAL A 757 -5.21 -30.29 16.81
CA VAL A 757 -6.09 -29.14 16.49
C VAL A 757 -7.10 -29.54 15.41
N GLY A 758 -8.40 -29.52 15.75
CA GLY A 758 -9.52 -29.65 14.81
C GLY A 758 -10.51 -30.78 15.10
N GLY A 759 -10.23 -31.66 16.04
CA GLY A 759 -11.20 -32.67 16.52
C GLY A 759 -12.10 -32.12 17.62
N PRO A 760 -13.36 -32.57 17.74
CA PRO A 760 -14.17 -32.29 18.92
C PRO A 760 -13.44 -32.81 20.18
N PRO A 761 -13.47 -32.08 21.31
CA PRO A 761 -12.86 -32.55 22.54
C PRO A 761 -13.46 -33.92 22.92
N THR A 762 -12.61 -34.94 23.01
CA THR A 762 -13.03 -36.31 23.32
C THR A 762 -13.14 -36.57 24.82
N HIS A 763 -12.54 -35.72 25.66
CA HIS A 763 -12.62 -35.81 27.11
C HIS A 763 -12.97 -34.45 27.71
N PHE A 764 -13.97 -34.45 28.59
CA PHE A 764 -14.47 -33.25 29.25
C PHE A 764 -14.15 -33.27 30.74
N THR A 765 -13.78 -32.10 31.27
CA THR A 765 -13.84 -31.80 32.72
C THR A 765 -15.20 -31.18 33.04
N SER A 766 -15.58 -31.15 34.33
CA SER A 766 -16.87 -30.57 34.75
C SER A 766 -17.05 -29.11 34.29
N ALA A 767 -15.97 -28.31 34.29
CA ALA A 767 -15.97 -26.93 33.83
C ALA A 767 -15.98 -26.83 32.28
N SER A 768 -15.10 -27.57 31.60
CA SER A 768 -15.00 -27.49 30.13
C SER A 768 -16.23 -28.04 29.40
N TRP A 769 -17.03 -28.89 30.06
CA TRP A 769 -18.32 -29.35 29.53
C TRP A 769 -19.37 -28.23 29.48
N LEU A 770 -19.42 -27.37 30.51
CA LEU A 770 -20.34 -26.24 30.56
C LEU A 770 -19.96 -25.16 29.52
N ASP A 771 -18.67 -24.94 29.32
CA ASP A 771 -18.17 -24.02 28.29
C ASP A 771 -18.57 -24.48 26.88
N GLU A 772 -18.44 -25.77 26.57
CA GLU A 772 -18.86 -26.35 25.29
C GLU A 772 -20.38 -26.24 25.09
N HIS A 773 -21.18 -26.49 26.13
CA HIS A 773 -22.64 -26.32 26.09
C HIS A 773 -23.02 -24.86 25.75
N GLN A 774 -22.38 -23.89 26.41
CA GLN A 774 -22.63 -22.47 26.18
C GLN A 774 -22.24 -22.04 24.76
N GLU A 775 -21.14 -22.59 24.22
CA GLU A 775 -20.71 -22.33 22.86
C GLU A 775 -21.71 -22.87 21.83
N LEU A 776 -22.21 -24.09 22.02
CA LEU A 776 -23.23 -24.68 21.14
C LEU A 776 -24.56 -23.92 21.19
N GLN A 777 -24.94 -23.41 22.37
CA GLN A 777 -26.11 -22.57 22.52
C GLN A 777 -25.98 -21.24 21.74
N ASN A 778 -24.80 -20.62 21.75
CA ASN A 778 -24.54 -19.39 20.99
C ASN A 778 -24.60 -19.66 19.48
N ARG A 779 -24.03 -20.77 19.01
CA ARG A 779 -24.08 -21.16 17.59
C ARG A 779 -25.52 -21.40 17.11
N LEU A 780 -26.42 -21.92 17.94
CA LEU A 780 -27.82 -22.07 17.59
C LEU A 780 -28.55 -20.73 17.44
N ARG A 781 -28.17 -19.70 18.22
CA ARG A 781 -28.70 -18.34 18.04
C ARG A 781 -28.28 -17.76 16.69
N ASP A 782 -27.05 -18.00 16.25
CA ASP A 782 -26.57 -17.56 14.95
C ASP A 782 -27.31 -18.23 13.78
N VAL A 783 -27.60 -19.53 13.90
CA VAL A 783 -28.44 -20.24 12.92
C VAL A 783 -29.82 -19.60 12.82
N ARG A 784 -30.42 -19.23 13.96
CA ARG A 784 -31.73 -18.55 13.99
C ARG A 784 -31.67 -17.16 13.37
N ALA A 785 -30.60 -16.40 13.60
CA ALA A 785 -30.40 -15.09 12.98
C ALA A 785 -30.30 -15.19 11.45
N ASP A 786 -29.59 -16.20 10.92
CA ASP A 786 -29.49 -16.45 9.48
C ASP A 786 -30.86 -16.82 8.86
N ILE A 787 -31.71 -17.56 9.58
CA ILE A 787 -33.08 -17.90 9.14
C ILE A 787 -33.97 -16.65 9.09
N ASN A 788 -33.93 -15.80 10.13
CA ASN A 788 -34.69 -14.54 10.14
C ASN A 788 -34.23 -13.59 9.02
N LYS A 789 -32.91 -13.54 8.77
CA LYS A 789 -32.34 -12.75 7.68
C LYS A 789 -32.80 -13.26 6.30
N ARG A 790 -32.88 -14.58 6.12
CA ARG A 790 -33.44 -15.19 4.91
C ARG A 790 -34.89 -14.76 4.67
N GLU A 791 -35.73 -14.76 5.71
CA GLU A 791 -37.14 -14.35 5.61
C GLU A 791 -37.28 -12.89 5.22
N ALA A 792 -36.54 -11.99 5.88
CA ALA A 792 -36.55 -10.56 5.53
C ALA A 792 -36.09 -10.28 4.08
N LEU A 793 -35.09 -11.04 3.58
CA LEU A 793 -34.61 -10.92 2.20
C LEU A 793 -35.59 -11.53 1.18
N SER A 794 -36.32 -12.57 1.58
CA SER A 794 -37.41 -13.15 0.77
C SER A 794 -38.57 -12.17 0.63
N ASP A 795 -38.97 -11.50 1.71
CA ASP A 795 -40.06 -10.50 1.72
C ASP A 795 -39.70 -9.26 0.88
N GLN A 796 -38.41 -8.94 0.76
CA GLN A 796 -37.91 -7.84 -0.08
C GLN A 796 -37.77 -8.22 -1.57
N GLY A 797 -38.03 -9.47 -1.94
CA GLY A 797 -37.92 -9.95 -3.32
C GLY A 797 -36.50 -10.31 -3.78
N ASP A 798 -35.50 -10.31 -2.90
CA ASP A 798 -34.13 -10.71 -3.24
C ASP A 798 -33.92 -12.22 -3.02
N VAL A 799 -34.30 -12.98 -4.05
CA VAL A 799 -34.23 -14.45 -4.06
C VAL A 799 -32.78 -14.96 -3.93
N ASN A 800 -31.80 -14.25 -4.49
CA ASN A 800 -30.40 -14.67 -4.51
C ASN A 800 -29.72 -14.48 -3.15
N ALA A 801 -29.96 -13.35 -2.48
CA ALA A 801 -29.43 -13.09 -1.14
C ALA A 801 -30.11 -13.97 -0.08
N SER A 802 -31.42 -14.24 -0.24
CA SER A 802 -32.16 -15.18 0.58
C SER A 802 -31.59 -16.60 0.47
N HIS A 803 -31.28 -17.07 -0.74
CA HIS A 803 -30.67 -18.39 -0.96
C HIS A 803 -29.30 -18.53 -0.29
N LYS A 804 -28.43 -17.51 -0.37
CA LYS A 804 -27.12 -17.49 0.30
C LYS A 804 -27.25 -17.60 1.82
N SER A 805 -28.21 -16.89 2.42
CA SER A 805 -28.47 -16.94 3.87
C SER A 805 -28.97 -18.33 4.30
N ASN A 806 -29.79 -18.98 3.46
CA ASN A 806 -30.27 -20.34 3.70
C ASN A 806 -29.16 -21.41 3.64
N VAL A 807 -28.16 -21.24 2.76
CA VAL A 807 -26.99 -22.14 2.69
C VAL A 807 -26.10 -21.98 3.93
N SER A 808 -25.87 -20.75 4.39
CA SER A 808 -25.13 -20.46 5.64
C SER A 808 -25.78 -21.13 6.85
N ALA A 809 -27.10 -21.00 7.01
CA ALA A 809 -27.85 -21.63 8.11
C ALA A 809 -27.70 -23.16 8.12
N LYS A 810 -27.74 -23.81 6.93
CA LYS A 810 -27.56 -25.27 6.80
C LYS A 810 -26.17 -25.73 7.22
N GLN A 811 -25.13 -25.03 6.77
CA GLN A 811 -23.75 -25.38 7.09
C GLN A 811 -23.47 -25.25 8.60
N LYS A 812 -23.94 -24.17 9.23
CA LYS A 812 -23.81 -23.95 10.67
C LYS A 812 -24.58 -25.00 11.47
N LEU A 813 -25.81 -25.35 11.06
CA LEU A 813 -26.63 -26.37 11.74
C LEU A 813 -25.98 -27.77 11.69
N ALA A 814 -25.40 -28.16 10.55
CA ALA A 814 -24.68 -29.43 10.43
C ALA A 814 -23.48 -29.53 11.38
N GLY A 815 -22.75 -28.43 11.58
CA GLY A 815 -21.64 -28.37 12.53
C GLY A 815 -22.06 -28.53 14.00
N VAL A 816 -23.22 -27.98 14.37
CA VAL A 816 -23.77 -28.10 15.74
C VAL A 816 -24.23 -29.54 16.04
N LEU A 817 -24.91 -30.19 15.09
CA LEU A 817 -25.40 -31.57 15.25
C LEU A 817 -24.28 -32.57 15.55
N SER A 818 -23.11 -32.42 14.91
CA SER A 818 -21.93 -33.25 15.14
C SER A 818 -21.36 -33.08 16.57
N ARG A 819 -21.32 -31.84 17.09
CA ARG A 819 -20.73 -31.52 18.41
C ARG A 819 -21.64 -31.89 19.58
N ILE A 820 -22.96 -31.79 19.43
CA ILE A 820 -23.94 -32.20 20.47
C ILE A 820 -23.78 -33.70 20.80
N GLY A 821 -23.50 -34.55 19.81
CA GLY A 821 -23.24 -35.98 20.04
C GLY A 821 -22.00 -36.23 20.92
N ASN A 822 -20.96 -35.40 20.79
CA ASN A 822 -19.76 -35.47 21.64
C ASN A 822 -20.04 -34.96 23.06
N LEU A 823 -20.82 -33.88 23.19
CA LEU A 823 -21.23 -33.35 24.50
C LEU A 823 -22.03 -34.37 25.31
N GLY A 824 -22.91 -35.14 24.64
CA GLY A 824 -23.67 -36.23 25.26
C GLY A 824 -22.78 -37.38 25.75
N ARG A 825 -21.79 -37.81 24.95
CA ARG A 825 -20.80 -38.83 25.38
C ARG A 825 -19.92 -38.34 26.53
N GLY A 826 -19.48 -37.08 26.48
CA GLY A 826 -18.71 -36.45 27.56
C GLY A 826 -19.45 -36.38 28.88
N LEU A 827 -20.77 -36.22 28.85
CA LEU A 827 -21.60 -36.25 30.06
C LEU A 827 -21.64 -37.65 30.70
N GLN A 828 -21.67 -38.70 29.88
CA GLN A 828 -21.63 -40.09 30.37
C GLN A 828 -20.27 -40.42 31.02
N GLU A 829 -19.16 -39.93 30.47
CA GLU A 829 -17.83 -40.08 31.07
C GLU A 829 -17.71 -39.34 32.41
N LEU A 830 -18.22 -38.11 32.48
CA LEU A 830 -18.26 -37.32 33.72
C LEU A 830 -19.15 -37.94 34.81
N ALA A 831 -20.23 -38.63 34.40
CA ALA A 831 -21.08 -39.38 35.33
C ALA A 831 -20.32 -40.54 36.00
N MET A 832 -19.46 -41.24 35.25
CA MET A 832 -18.59 -42.29 35.79
C MET A 832 -17.49 -41.74 36.73
N GLY A 833 -17.19 -40.44 36.67
CA GLY A 833 -16.20 -39.75 37.50
C GLY A 833 -16.70 -39.28 38.88
N GLY A 834 -17.90 -39.68 39.31
CA GLY A 834 -18.41 -39.39 40.66
C GLY A 834 -19.24 -38.10 40.78
N MET A 835 -20.01 -37.74 39.73
CA MET A 835 -20.88 -36.55 39.74
C MET A 835 -22.19 -36.82 40.50
N THR A 836 -22.67 -35.83 41.26
CA THR A 836 -23.92 -35.95 42.05
C THR A 836 -25.15 -36.12 41.15
N GLU A 837 -26.10 -36.97 41.55
CA GLU A 837 -27.31 -37.33 40.77
C GLU A 837 -28.11 -36.11 40.28
N GLY A 838 -28.27 -35.08 41.12
CA GLY A 838 -28.97 -33.84 40.73
C GLY A 838 -28.25 -33.01 39.64
N GLU A 839 -26.92 -33.02 39.62
CA GLU A 839 -26.14 -32.33 38.58
C GLU A 839 -26.14 -33.11 37.26
N LEU A 840 -26.19 -34.45 37.34
CA LEU A 840 -26.32 -35.30 36.16
C LEU A 840 -27.67 -35.11 35.47
N GLN A 841 -28.76 -35.03 36.25
CA GLN A 841 -30.09 -34.74 35.71
C GLN A 841 -30.12 -33.36 35.04
N ARG A 842 -29.59 -32.32 35.71
CA ARG A 842 -29.53 -30.95 35.16
C ARG A 842 -28.81 -30.89 33.82
N ARG A 843 -27.65 -31.56 33.71
CA ARG A 843 -26.86 -31.56 32.47
C ARG A 843 -27.48 -32.41 31.37
N THR A 844 -28.21 -33.46 31.72
CA THR A 844 -28.98 -34.27 30.76
C THR A 844 -30.10 -33.43 30.14
N ASP A 845 -30.84 -32.66 30.96
CA ASP A 845 -31.87 -31.74 30.49
C ASP A 845 -31.29 -30.63 29.59
N MET A 846 -30.08 -30.16 29.89
CA MET A 846 -29.37 -29.15 29.10
C MET A 846 -29.01 -29.64 27.69
N VAL A 847 -28.62 -30.91 27.55
CA VAL A 847 -28.35 -31.54 26.23
C VAL A 847 -29.65 -31.78 25.47
N ALA A 848 -30.71 -32.25 26.15
CA ALA A 848 -32.01 -32.47 25.53
C ALA A 848 -32.59 -31.18 24.93
N ARG A 849 -32.49 -30.05 25.65
CA ARG A 849 -32.91 -28.73 25.12
C ARG A 849 -32.15 -28.32 23.87
N LEU A 850 -30.84 -28.57 23.80
CA LEU A 850 -30.04 -28.27 22.60
C LEU A 850 -30.45 -29.15 21.41
N GLN A 851 -30.80 -30.41 21.65
CA GLN A 851 -31.30 -31.33 20.62
C GLN A 851 -32.65 -30.87 20.07
N ASP A 852 -33.59 -30.51 20.94
CA ASP A 852 -34.91 -29.98 20.55
C ASP A 852 -34.80 -28.69 19.71
N ASP A 853 -33.90 -27.78 20.11
CA ASP A 853 -33.67 -26.53 19.38
C ASP A 853 -33.06 -26.78 18.00
N CYS A 854 -32.15 -27.76 17.87
CA CYS A 854 -31.61 -28.19 16.59
C CYS A 854 -32.69 -28.76 15.67
N GLU A 855 -33.59 -29.60 16.20
CA GLU A 855 -34.65 -30.21 15.41
C GLU A 855 -35.64 -29.15 14.89
N LYS A 856 -36.04 -28.20 15.73
CA LYS A 856 -36.90 -27.07 15.35
C LYS A 856 -36.25 -26.20 14.27
N LEU A 857 -34.98 -25.83 14.44
CA LEU A 857 -34.22 -25.05 13.44
C LEU A 857 -34.07 -25.83 12.13
N GLY A 858 -33.84 -27.15 12.19
CA GLY A 858 -33.77 -28.02 11.01
C GLY A 858 -35.06 -28.05 10.20
N LYS A 859 -36.22 -28.09 10.87
CA LYS A 859 -37.54 -28.01 10.21
C LYS A 859 -37.73 -26.65 9.51
N MET A 860 -37.44 -25.53 10.18
CA MET A 860 -37.58 -24.17 9.61
C MET A 860 -36.67 -23.93 8.38
N VAL A 861 -35.47 -24.52 8.38
CA VAL A 861 -34.53 -24.44 7.24
C VAL A 861 -35.01 -25.27 6.03
N THR A 862 -35.80 -26.31 6.27
CA THR A 862 -36.25 -27.27 5.23
C THR A 862 -37.60 -26.88 4.59
N MET A 863 -38.52 -26.29 5.36
CA MET A 863 -39.87 -25.91 4.88
C MET A 863 -39.89 -24.91 3.72
N ALA A 864 -38.81 -24.14 3.49
CA ALA A 864 -38.71 -23.20 2.37
C ALA A 864 -38.67 -23.85 0.98
N ARG A 865 -38.52 -25.18 0.87
CA ARG A 865 -38.53 -25.88 -0.42
C ARG A 865 -39.93 -26.25 -0.93
N GLN A 866 -40.95 -26.16 -0.06
CA GLN A 866 -42.31 -26.63 -0.37
C GLN A 866 -43.25 -25.54 -0.90
N GLN A 867 -43.01 -24.27 -0.61
CA GLN A 867 -43.81 -23.16 -1.18
C GLN A 867 -43.55 -22.90 -2.67
N THR A 868 -42.49 -23.46 -3.24
CA THR A 868 -42.14 -23.32 -4.67
C THR A 868 -42.50 -24.55 -5.51
N ARG A 869 -43.18 -25.56 -4.93
CA ARG A 869 -43.62 -26.77 -5.65
C ARG A 869 -45.04 -27.17 -5.25
N GLY A 870 -45.99 -26.48 -5.87
CA GLY A 870 -47.37 -26.89 -6.11
C GLY A 870 -48.01 -25.81 -6.96
N ASP A 871 -48.62 -26.04 -8.11
CA ASP A 871 -48.89 -27.25 -8.88
C ASP A 871 -49.18 -26.76 -10.31
N VAL A 872 -48.62 -27.42 -11.33
CA VAL A 872 -48.82 -27.04 -12.74
C VAL A 872 -49.87 -27.99 -13.30
N GLY A 873 -51.12 -27.53 -13.38
CA GLY A 873 -52.18 -28.35 -13.97
C GLY A 873 -53.56 -27.69 -14.03
N SER A 874 -53.87 -27.17 -15.21
CA SER A 874 -55.21 -26.96 -15.79
C SER A 874 -56.03 -25.73 -15.39
N PHE A 875 -56.40 -25.00 -16.46
CA PHE A 875 -57.29 -23.85 -16.53
C PHE A 875 -58.66 -24.09 -15.88
N ALA A 876 -59.06 -23.22 -14.96
CA ALA A 876 -60.43 -22.69 -14.85
C ALA A 876 -60.48 -21.53 -13.82
N THR A 877 -60.76 -20.33 -14.34
CA THR A 877 -61.68 -19.32 -13.76
C THR A 877 -61.94 -19.34 -12.25
N ASN A 878 -61.38 -18.34 -11.55
CA ASN A 878 -62.05 -17.53 -10.51
C ASN A 878 -61.23 -16.23 -10.38
N VAL A 879 -61.47 -15.26 -11.27
CA VAL A 879 -62.33 -14.09 -11.00
C VAL A 879 -61.79 -13.29 -9.81
N ALA A 880 -60.97 -12.29 -10.13
CA ALA A 880 -60.69 -11.17 -9.25
C ALA A 880 -62.00 -10.53 -8.80
N SER A 881 -62.03 -10.07 -7.55
CA SER A 881 -63.19 -9.42 -6.95
C SER A 881 -63.71 -8.30 -7.85
N SER A 882 -65.04 -8.08 -7.86
CA SER A 882 -65.66 -7.06 -8.71
C SER A 882 -65.15 -5.64 -8.46
N SER A 883 -64.46 -5.37 -7.34
CA SER A 883 -63.80 -4.08 -7.11
C SER A 883 -62.53 -3.89 -7.92
N ASP A 884 -61.81 -4.98 -8.23
CA ASP A 884 -60.48 -4.88 -8.86
C ASP A 884 -60.57 -4.73 -10.38
N ARG A 885 -61.74 -5.03 -10.97
CA ARG A 885 -61.97 -4.92 -12.41
C ARG A 885 -62.52 -3.55 -12.84
N GLU A 886 -63.22 -2.84 -11.96
CA GLU A 886 -63.70 -1.47 -12.23
C GLU A 886 -62.58 -0.43 -12.07
N ALA A 887 -61.53 -0.72 -11.29
CA ALA A 887 -60.43 0.21 -11.07
C ALA A 887 -59.42 0.32 -12.23
N LEU A 888 -59.36 -0.69 -13.12
CA LEU A 888 -58.27 -0.80 -14.09
C LEU A 888 -58.61 -0.35 -15.51
N MET A 889 -59.89 -0.29 -15.91
CA MET A 889 -60.26 0.05 -17.30
C MET A 889 -61.59 0.83 -17.39
N GLY A 890 -61.54 2.13 -17.08
CA GLY A 890 -62.59 3.11 -17.38
C GLY A 890 -62.01 4.54 -17.37
N PRO A 891 -62.43 5.45 -18.27
CA PRO A 891 -61.49 6.26 -19.04
C PRO A 891 -61.11 7.61 -18.41
N SER A 892 -59.82 7.96 -18.59
CA SER A 892 -59.27 9.32 -18.72
C SER A 892 -59.84 10.44 -17.85
N ALA A 893 -59.11 10.79 -16.78
CA ALA A 893 -58.59 12.15 -16.58
C ALA A 893 -57.52 12.15 -15.48
N PHE A 894 -56.26 12.26 -15.89
CA PHE A 894 -55.07 12.28 -15.04
C PHE A 894 -55.11 13.38 -13.97
N THR A 895 -55.14 13.01 -12.70
CA THR A 895 -54.69 13.86 -11.58
C THR A 895 -53.62 13.16 -10.77
N ARG A 896 -52.42 13.77 -10.77
CA ARG A 896 -51.18 13.32 -10.15
C ARG A 896 -51.27 13.35 -8.62
N VAL A 897 -50.83 12.27 -7.97
CA VAL A 897 -50.40 12.32 -6.57
C VAL A 897 -49.05 13.04 -6.48
N THR A 898 -49.01 14.02 -5.60
CA THR A 898 -47.95 14.99 -5.34
C THR A 898 -46.72 14.36 -4.68
N ARG A 899 -45.56 14.43 -5.36
CA ARG A 899 -44.25 14.48 -4.71
C ARG A 899 -44.04 15.92 -4.24
N VAL A 900 -43.86 16.14 -2.94
CA VAL A 900 -43.40 17.43 -2.40
C VAL A 900 -41.92 17.59 -2.79
N PHE A 901 -41.68 18.23 -3.94
CA PHE A 901 -40.42 18.91 -4.21
C PHE A 901 -40.42 20.22 -3.43
N GLY A 902 -39.27 20.56 -2.82
CA GLY A 902 -39.06 21.89 -2.26
C GLY A 902 -39.34 22.97 -3.30
N LYS A 903 -39.84 24.13 -2.84
CA LYS A 903 -40.24 25.26 -3.71
C LYS A 903 -39.11 25.61 -4.70
N PRO A 904 -39.39 25.79 -5.99
CA PRO A 904 -38.42 26.35 -6.93
C PRO A 904 -38.07 27.77 -6.50
N GLN A 905 -36.77 28.06 -6.38
CA GLN A 905 -36.27 29.42 -6.20
C GLN A 905 -36.21 30.10 -7.57
N GLU A 906 -36.92 31.21 -7.69
CA GLU A 906 -36.92 32.06 -8.87
C GLU A 906 -35.54 32.70 -9.06
N THR A 907 -35.00 32.64 -10.28
CA THR A 907 -33.71 33.25 -10.66
C THR A 907 -33.77 34.77 -10.58
N GLU A 908 -32.64 35.44 -10.30
CA GLU A 908 -32.62 36.91 -10.15
C GLU A 908 -33.12 37.68 -11.39
N GLU A 909 -33.03 37.08 -12.58
CA GLU A 909 -33.54 37.66 -13.83
C GLU A 909 -35.06 37.54 -13.99
N THR A 910 -35.68 36.50 -13.42
CA THR A 910 -37.13 36.25 -13.52
C THR A 910 -37.90 36.82 -12.34
N ARG A 911 -37.21 37.02 -11.20
CA ARG A 911 -37.76 37.53 -9.93
C ARG A 911 -38.43 38.92 -9.99
N PRO A 912 -37.99 39.88 -10.83
CA PRO A 912 -38.65 41.18 -10.94
C PRO A 912 -39.72 41.22 -12.04
N LEU A 913 -39.92 40.14 -12.81
CA LEU A 913 -40.80 40.12 -13.96
C LEU A 913 -42.19 39.60 -13.57
N ASP A 914 -43.23 40.26 -14.07
CA ASP A 914 -44.59 39.76 -13.97
C ASP A 914 -44.83 38.64 -14.99
N ASN A 915 -45.98 37.95 -14.88
CA ASN A 915 -46.29 36.83 -15.77
C ASN A 915 -46.23 37.19 -17.26
N HIS A 916 -46.53 38.45 -17.60
CA HIS A 916 -46.45 38.94 -18.97
C HIS A 916 -45.00 39.18 -19.42
N GLY A 917 -44.16 39.76 -18.54
CA GLY A 917 -42.72 39.92 -18.77
C GLY A 917 -41.98 38.58 -18.87
N LEU A 918 -42.38 37.59 -18.08
CA LEU A 918 -41.81 36.25 -18.14
C LEU A 918 -42.14 35.53 -19.47
N PHE A 919 -43.38 35.69 -19.96
CA PHE A 919 -43.79 35.15 -21.26
C PHE A 919 -43.06 35.83 -22.43
N SER A 920 -42.90 37.16 -22.39
CA SER A 920 -42.12 37.89 -23.39
C SER A 920 -40.64 37.52 -23.38
N LEU A 921 -40.05 37.29 -22.21
CA LEU A 921 -38.68 36.80 -22.08
C LEU A 921 -38.53 35.40 -22.69
N GLN A 922 -39.47 34.50 -22.41
CA GLN A 922 -39.49 33.15 -22.97
C GLN A 922 -39.59 33.17 -24.49
N GLN A 923 -40.50 34.00 -25.05
CA GLN A 923 -40.68 34.13 -26.50
C GLN A 923 -39.42 34.71 -27.17
N THR A 924 -38.75 35.67 -26.52
CA THR A 924 -37.49 36.24 -26.99
C THR A 924 -36.36 35.21 -27.00
N GLN A 925 -36.26 34.38 -25.95
CA GLN A 925 -35.24 33.33 -25.89
C GLN A 925 -35.47 32.25 -26.94
N MET A 926 -36.72 31.87 -27.21
CA MET A 926 -37.04 30.92 -28.29
C MET A 926 -36.66 31.49 -29.66
N GLN A 927 -36.99 32.75 -29.92
CA GLN A 927 -36.63 33.41 -31.18
C GLN A 927 -35.09 33.45 -31.38
N GLN A 928 -34.35 33.74 -30.30
CA GLN A 928 -32.88 33.78 -30.34
C GLN A 928 -32.26 32.39 -30.62
N GLN A 929 -32.88 31.32 -30.09
CA GLN A 929 -32.44 29.95 -30.35
C GLN A 929 -32.69 29.54 -31.81
N ASP A 930 -33.84 29.90 -32.36
CA ASP A 930 -34.18 29.62 -33.77
C ASP A 930 -33.26 30.38 -34.74
N ASP A 931 -32.94 31.65 -34.44
CA ASP A 931 -32.01 32.45 -35.23
C ASP A 931 -30.59 31.85 -35.24
N GLN A 932 -30.12 31.36 -34.08
CA GLN A 932 -28.83 30.67 -33.98
C GLN A 932 -28.81 29.36 -34.78
N LEU A 933 -29.93 28.61 -34.78
CA LEU A 933 -30.05 27.37 -35.53
C LEU A 933 -30.01 27.61 -37.05
N SER A 934 -30.60 28.71 -37.52
CA SER A 934 -30.56 29.10 -38.93
C SER A 934 -29.14 29.43 -39.41
N GLN A 935 -28.35 30.13 -38.59
CA GLN A 935 -26.96 30.48 -38.91
C GLN A 935 -26.08 29.23 -38.99
N LEU A 936 -26.29 28.29 -38.07
CA LEU A 936 -25.57 27.02 -38.02
C LEU A 936 -25.87 26.15 -39.26
N THR A 937 -27.13 26.18 -39.72
CA THR A 937 -27.55 25.48 -40.94
C THR A 937 -26.87 26.04 -42.20
N THR A 938 -26.71 27.35 -42.30
CA THR A 938 -25.98 28.00 -43.42
C THR A 938 -24.50 27.65 -43.41
N ILE A 939 -23.86 27.60 -42.24
CA ILE A 939 -22.46 27.20 -42.10
C ILE A 939 -22.25 25.75 -42.54
N LEU A 940 -23.15 24.84 -42.13
CA LEU A 940 -23.08 23.42 -42.50
C LEU A 940 -23.25 23.18 -44.01
N ARG A 941 -24.15 23.93 -44.68
CA ARG A 941 -24.28 23.85 -46.16
C ARG A 941 -23.00 24.28 -46.87
N ARG A 942 -22.34 25.34 -46.41
CA ARG A 942 -21.06 25.81 -46.97
C ARG A 942 -19.93 24.80 -46.75
N GLN A 943 -19.89 24.17 -45.57
CA GLN A 943 -18.91 23.12 -45.26
C GLN A 943 -19.08 21.90 -46.16
N ARG A 944 -20.32 21.49 -46.44
CA ARG A 944 -20.61 20.39 -47.36
C ARG A 944 -20.11 20.69 -48.78
N GLN A 945 -20.38 21.88 -49.32
CA GLN A 945 -19.90 22.27 -50.65
C GLN A 945 -18.36 22.28 -50.75
N LEU A 946 -17.66 22.74 -49.71
CA LEU A 946 -16.20 22.67 -49.68
C LEU A 946 -15.69 21.22 -49.62
N GLY A 947 -16.37 20.35 -48.88
CA GLY A 947 -16.04 18.93 -48.83
C GLY A 947 -16.20 18.23 -50.19
N GLU A 948 -17.29 18.53 -50.91
CA GLU A 948 -17.54 17.98 -52.25
C GLU A 948 -16.48 18.49 -53.27
N ALA A 949 -16.08 19.76 -53.19
CA ALA A 949 -15.05 20.33 -54.06
C ALA A 949 -13.64 19.75 -53.77
N ILE A 950 -13.29 19.57 -52.50
CA ILE A 950 -12.01 18.96 -52.10
C ILE A 950 -11.97 17.48 -52.51
N GLY A 951 -13.08 16.77 -52.38
CA GLY A 951 -13.18 15.37 -52.82
C GLY A 951 -12.96 15.21 -54.32
N ALA A 952 -13.52 16.11 -55.13
CA ALA A 952 -13.31 16.12 -56.58
C ALA A 952 -11.84 16.42 -56.95
N GLU A 953 -11.21 17.38 -56.26
CA GLU A 953 -9.80 17.72 -56.47
C GLU A 953 -8.86 16.56 -56.09
N ILE A 954 -9.12 15.89 -54.96
CA ILE A 954 -8.33 14.73 -54.53
C ILE A 954 -8.47 13.56 -55.51
N ALA A 955 -9.68 13.30 -56.02
CA ALA A 955 -9.88 12.26 -57.02
C ALA A 955 -9.06 12.52 -58.30
N SER A 956 -9.00 13.77 -58.75
CA SER A 956 -8.17 14.17 -59.90
C SER A 956 -6.67 14.02 -59.60
N GLN A 957 -6.23 14.31 -58.37
CA GLN A 957 -4.83 14.15 -57.97
C GLN A 957 -4.41 12.68 -57.86
N ILE A 958 -5.31 11.79 -57.44
CA ILE A 958 -5.06 10.34 -57.42
C ILE A 958 -4.84 9.83 -58.84
N GLU A 959 -5.69 10.24 -59.79
CA GLU A 959 -5.54 9.85 -61.20
C GLU A 959 -4.20 10.32 -61.79
N MET A 960 -3.77 11.56 -61.47
CA MET A 960 -2.45 12.07 -61.90
C MET A 960 -1.27 11.32 -61.25
N LEU A 961 -1.43 10.84 -60.01
CA LEU A 961 -0.38 10.09 -59.31
C LEU A 961 -0.25 8.67 -59.85
N ASP A 962 -1.37 8.02 -60.17
CA ASP A 962 -1.37 6.69 -60.80
C ASP A 962 -0.72 6.73 -62.20
N ASP A 963 -0.97 7.78 -62.98
CA ASP A 963 -0.29 7.99 -64.26
C ASP A 963 1.23 8.16 -64.10
N LEU A 964 1.66 8.89 -63.06
CA LEU A 964 3.09 9.07 -62.77
C LEU A 964 3.76 7.77 -62.34
N ASP A 965 3.10 6.96 -61.51
CA ASP A 965 3.64 5.67 -61.04
C ASP A 965 3.82 4.71 -62.22
N ASN A 966 2.86 4.67 -63.13
CA ASN A 966 2.95 3.90 -64.37
C ASN A 966 4.13 4.35 -65.26
N GLU A 967 4.42 5.65 -65.33
CA GLU A 967 5.59 6.15 -66.05
C GLU A 967 6.91 5.77 -65.37
N VAL A 968 6.97 5.85 -64.03
CA VAL A 968 8.14 5.49 -63.23
C VAL A 968 8.46 4.01 -63.38
N ASP A 969 7.46 3.13 -63.32
CA ASP A 969 7.62 1.69 -63.53
C ASP A 969 8.12 1.37 -64.94
N ARG A 970 7.61 2.09 -65.95
CA ARG A 970 8.07 1.94 -67.34
C ARG A 970 9.54 2.34 -67.49
N VAL A 971 9.97 3.40 -66.80
CA VAL A 971 11.37 3.85 -66.81
C VAL A 971 12.26 2.89 -66.03
N GLY A 972 11.80 2.40 -64.87
CA GLY A 972 12.50 1.40 -64.06
C GLY A 972 12.71 0.08 -64.80
N GLY A 973 11.70 -0.39 -65.52
CA GLY A 973 11.78 -1.58 -66.38
C GLY A 973 12.81 -1.42 -67.51
N LYS A 974 12.86 -0.25 -68.15
CA LYS A 974 13.89 0.06 -69.16
C LYS A 974 15.29 0.05 -68.56
N LEU A 975 15.50 0.73 -67.43
CA LEU A 975 16.78 0.77 -66.71
C LEU A 975 17.26 -0.63 -66.29
N SER A 976 16.36 -1.47 -65.77
CA SER A 976 16.66 -2.86 -65.43
C SER A 976 17.09 -3.68 -66.64
N THR A 977 16.43 -3.47 -67.78
CA THR A 977 16.78 -4.13 -69.05
C THR A 977 18.15 -3.67 -69.55
N THR A 978 18.44 -2.38 -69.47
CA THR A 978 19.74 -1.80 -69.82
C THR A 978 20.85 -2.32 -68.89
N GLN A 979 20.59 -2.43 -67.60
CA GLN A 979 21.54 -2.97 -66.62
C GLN A 979 21.86 -4.45 -66.90
N LYS A 980 20.85 -5.25 -67.28
CA LYS A 980 21.05 -6.66 -67.67
C LYS A 980 21.87 -6.80 -68.95
N GLN A 981 21.72 -5.89 -69.90
CA GLN A 981 22.55 -5.86 -71.12
C GLN A 981 23.99 -5.44 -70.81
N LEU A 982 24.19 -4.47 -69.92
CA LEU A 982 25.50 -4.02 -69.47
C LEU A 982 26.28 -5.14 -68.75
N ASN A 983 25.60 -5.88 -67.87
CA ASN A 983 26.20 -7.02 -67.16
C ASN A 983 26.52 -8.22 -68.06
N ARG A 984 26.01 -8.25 -69.30
CA ARG A 984 26.36 -9.28 -70.31
C ARG A 984 27.55 -8.88 -71.19
N LEU A 985 27.98 -7.63 -71.13
CA LEU A 985 29.08 -7.07 -71.92
C LEU A 985 30.37 -6.87 -71.10
N GLY A 986 30.37 -7.27 -69.81
CA GLY A 986 31.50 -7.18 -68.88
C GLY A 986 32.11 -8.54 -68.58
#